data_AF-A0AAW0CIL8-F1
#
_entry.id   AF-A0AAW0CIL8-F1
#
_cell.length_a   1.000
_cell.length_b   1.000
_cell.length_c   1.000
_cell.angle_alpha   90.00
_cell.angle_beta   90.00
_cell.angle_gamma   90.00
#
_symmetry.space_group_name_H-M   'P 1'
#
loop_
_entity.id
_entity.type
_entity.pdbx_description
1 polymer ?
#
loop_
_entity_poly.entity_id
_entity_poly.type
_entity_poly.pdbx_seq_one_letter_code
_entity_poly.pdbx_strand_id
1 'polypeptide(L)'
;MGTDLKKATSFRTNWTDRDSTADALTGQWYLKGSMPAPAPYYFRPTTAYPVMSFNPYAEVDRISPPLAFHPLLSPNRSTKEQDGYRSQTLDPNVYPTLQYRSTTKPVQAIGYYPASLCLLTIWIAYIVVLLWLLETAVKQGPKNLVQPWSYATLPNLLITVFAQGHGAITAMHLSRVSVSALHSPRTSPNTWAEVFWISDRAWQGPVGIASTFLAATRLRVRTSTHFIFCAVTCLTALITPIILSRAYPVQTITVNEDTIITPFALSVQQMGAVDAYAEMGTGSGSWTTALSVADTYNSSVFLPPAASREGDPTDFFFAGNVEGKTARLPGLRLSGQCVSVPTPISSFDDFETYCVAQIPSSQLTINHPITITPDPVNLTLGTCCNSTWQAVLLPNESVATTIGYIYLQSNNGSTMPSGTSVDGLIRCDARFATGRATLSGTKGSFTNFAEEPLYNETQQGEPLFDPLFAMLSYFNSGLFQNDQLKAGVARALGYVGLSDDQGSQLYTQPGLDEMATGFWRGISYHVAAVGLLSRANDTSYPAVQSSLSAVHVREWRFAVGAYALFALWLLLLVLLTARSFRPTFAGGFDSYLTAKLVQHNPGLVEESCGGLATNEIAKESFGTVRSDENGRIVVR
;
A
#
# COMPACT_ATOMS: atom_id res chain seq x y z
N MET A 1 -50.65 6.26 -9.51
CA MET A 1 -52.07 5.86 -9.36
C MET A 1 -52.28 4.76 -10.39
N GLY A 2 -52.06 3.49 -10.04
CA GLY A 2 -53.09 2.59 -9.49
C GLY A 2 -53.93 2.11 -10.68
N THR A 3 -54.01 0.86 -11.09
CA THR A 3 -53.84 -0.47 -10.49
C THR A 3 -53.81 -1.44 -11.67
N ASP A 4 -53.07 -2.55 -11.62
CA ASP A 4 -53.56 -3.79 -12.24
C ASP A 4 -52.84 -5.03 -11.72
N LEU A 5 -53.56 -5.76 -10.86
CA LEU A 5 -53.32 -7.15 -10.53
C LEU A 5 -53.71 -8.02 -11.74
N LYS A 6 -52.81 -8.89 -12.19
CA LYS A 6 -53.21 -10.12 -12.90
C LYS A 6 -52.55 -11.35 -12.30
N LYS A 7 -53.44 -12.19 -11.76
CA LYS A 7 -53.28 -13.59 -11.38
C LYS A 7 -52.81 -14.44 -12.56
N ALA A 8 -51.94 -15.42 -12.30
CA ALA A 8 -51.80 -16.66 -13.07
C ALA A 8 -51.23 -17.74 -12.12
N THR A 9 -52.10 -18.60 -11.55
CA THR A 9 -52.20 -20.05 -11.85
C THR A 9 -50.94 -20.84 -11.48
N SER A 10 -50.80 -21.33 -10.25
CA SER A 10 -51.25 -22.65 -9.77
C SER A 10 -51.02 -23.80 -10.76
N PHE A 11 -49.86 -24.45 -10.68
CA PHE A 11 -49.70 -25.82 -11.16
C PHE A 11 -49.70 -26.76 -9.97
N ARG A 12 -50.76 -27.56 -9.88
CA ARG A 12 -51.03 -28.58 -8.89
C ARG A 12 -50.84 -29.91 -9.61
N THR A 13 -49.78 -30.64 -9.31
CA THR A 13 -49.68 -32.06 -9.67
C THR A 13 -49.94 -32.88 -8.42
N ASN A 14 -51.17 -33.37 -8.32
CA ASN A 14 -51.56 -34.44 -7.43
C ASN A 14 -50.85 -35.73 -7.88
N TRP A 15 -50.05 -36.32 -6.99
CA TRP A 15 -49.81 -37.76 -6.97
C TRP A 15 -50.11 -38.22 -5.55
N THR A 16 -51.29 -38.82 -5.39
CA THR A 16 -51.70 -39.57 -4.20
C THR A 16 -51.64 -41.04 -4.54
N ASP A 17 -50.83 -41.79 -3.79
CA ASP A 17 -51.20 -42.95 -2.98
C ASP A 17 -50.25 -44.15 -3.07
N ARG A 18 -49.93 -44.62 -1.84
CA ARG A 18 -49.55 -45.98 -1.41
C ARG A 18 -48.16 -46.50 -1.82
N ASP A 19 -47.24 -46.54 -0.86
CA ASP A 19 -47.16 -47.68 0.07
C ASP A 19 -46.35 -47.35 1.31
N SER A 20 -46.88 -47.83 2.44
CA SER A 20 -46.25 -47.84 3.75
C SER A 20 -45.34 -49.04 3.88
N THR A 21 -44.04 -48.83 4.03
CA THR A 21 -43.16 -49.73 4.79
C THR A 21 -41.97 -48.94 5.31
N ALA A 22 -41.86 -48.92 6.63
CA ALA A 22 -40.65 -48.58 7.33
C ALA A 22 -39.54 -49.55 6.91
N ASP A 23 -38.40 -49.03 6.48
CA ASP A 23 -37.11 -49.71 6.59
C ASP A 23 -36.02 -48.65 6.71
N ALA A 24 -35.41 -48.64 7.90
CA ALA A 24 -34.20 -47.93 8.21
C ALA A 24 -33.02 -48.61 7.51
N LEU A 25 -32.34 -47.90 6.61
CA LEU A 25 -31.03 -48.33 6.08
C LEU A 25 -30.10 -47.13 5.88
N THR A 26 -29.21 -46.97 6.86
CA THR A 26 -27.76 -46.80 6.67
C THR A 26 -27.29 -46.26 5.31
N GLY A 27 -27.27 -44.93 5.18
CA GLY A 27 -26.58 -44.24 4.08
C GLY A 27 -25.06 -44.27 4.27
N GLN A 28 -24.39 -45.33 3.83
CA GLN A 28 -22.96 -45.29 3.53
C GLN A 28 -22.72 -44.46 2.27
N TRP A 29 -22.24 -43.24 2.44
CA TRP A 29 -21.72 -42.43 1.33
C TRP A 29 -20.35 -42.97 0.90
N TYR A 30 -20.34 -43.82 -0.12
CA TYR A 30 -19.11 -44.13 -0.85
C TYR A 30 -18.72 -42.94 -1.72
N LEU A 31 -17.79 -42.11 -1.25
CA LEU A 31 -16.99 -41.23 -2.12
C LEU A 31 -16.00 -42.08 -2.93
N LYS A 32 -16.50 -42.77 -3.95
CA LYS A 32 -15.66 -43.33 -5.01
C LYS A 32 -15.56 -42.31 -6.14
N GLY A 33 -14.72 -41.33 -5.92
CA GLY A 33 -14.33 -40.33 -6.89
C GLY A 33 -12.94 -39.84 -6.54
N SER A 34 -11.92 -40.41 -7.17
CA SER A 34 -10.57 -39.85 -7.18
C SER A 34 -10.64 -38.45 -7.78
N MET A 35 -10.74 -37.43 -6.94
CA MET A 35 -10.43 -36.07 -7.35
C MET A 35 -8.92 -36.02 -7.62
N PRO A 36 -8.48 -35.62 -8.82
CA PRO A 36 -7.08 -35.36 -9.04
C PRO A 36 -6.65 -34.23 -8.10
N ALA A 37 -5.49 -34.40 -7.46
CA ALA A 37 -4.84 -33.34 -6.70
C ALA A 37 -4.88 -32.05 -7.54
N PRO A 38 -5.25 -30.89 -6.96
CA PRO A 38 -5.15 -29.63 -7.69
C PRO A 38 -3.69 -29.44 -8.07
N ALA A 39 -3.42 -29.44 -9.37
CA ALA A 39 -2.14 -29.03 -9.90
C ALA A 39 -1.80 -27.65 -9.30
N PRO A 40 -0.56 -27.40 -8.87
CA PRO A 40 -0.16 -26.07 -8.44
C PRO A 40 -0.39 -25.12 -9.62
N TYR A 41 -1.39 -24.25 -9.49
CA TYR A 41 -1.58 -23.13 -10.39
C TYR A 41 -0.38 -22.18 -10.20
N TYR A 42 0.68 -22.43 -10.96
CA TYR A 42 1.65 -21.40 -11.27
C TYR A 42 0.91 -20.34 -12.08
N PHE A 43 0.56 -19.25 -11.41
CA PHE A 43 0.18 -18.01 -12.07
C PHE A 43 1.31 -17.64 -13.04
N ARG A 44 1.03 -17.73 -14.33
CA ARG A 44 1.87 -17.18 -15.40
C ARG A 44 1.39 -15.74 -15.62
N PRO A 45 2.15 -14.71 -15.21
CA PRO A 45 1.76 -13.34 -15.50
C PRO A 45 2.08 -13.07 -16.97
N THR A 46 1.06 -13.09 -17.84
CA THR A 46 1.18 -12.51 -19.17
C THR A 46 0.82 -11.04 -19.11
N THR A 47 1.82 -10.22 -19.45
CA THR A 47 1.79 -8.81 -19.84
C THR A 47 1.29 -7.82 -18.78
N ALA A 48 2.21 -7.10 -18.11
CA ALA A 48 2.58 -5.74 -18.52
C ALA A 48 3.59 -5.03 -17.58
N TYR A 49 4.46 -4.24 -18.23
CA TYR A 49 5.35 -3.14 -17.78
C TYR A 49 6.64 -3.45 -17.00
N PRO A 50 7.80 -2.89 -17.44
CA PRO A 50 9.06 -3.00 -16.73
C PRO A 50 9.03 -2.13 -15.46
N VAL A 51 9.11 -2.77 -14.30
CA VAL A 51 9.40 -2.11 -13.03
C VAL A 51 10.91 -1.85 -12.98
N MET A 52 11.32 -0.60 -13.19
CA MET A 52 12.65 -0.14 -12.76
C MET A 52 12.65 -0.07 -11.24
N SER A 53 13.25 -1.07 -10.60
CA SER A 53 13.58 -1.02 -9.17
C SER A 53 14.77 -0.07 -8.97
N PHE A 54 14.53 1.12 -8.42
CA PHE A 54 15.59 1.92 -7.83
C PHE A 54 15.90 1.37 -6.44
N ASN A 55 17.08 0.77 -6.28
CA ASN A 55 17.66 0.42 -4.98
C ASN A 55 18.48 1.63 -4.48
N PRO A 56 18.12 2.31 -3.38
CA PRO A 56 18.86 3.48 -2.90
C PRO A 56 20.03 3.14 -1.96
N TYR A 57 20.39 1.88 -1.75
CA TYR A 57 21.53 1.50 -0.91
C TYR A 57 22.33 0.34 -1.52
N ALA A 58 23.25 0.67 -2.43
CA ALA A 58 24.36 -0.20 -2.81
C ALA A 58 25.61 0.65 -3.14
N GLU A 59 26.63 0.46 -2.32
CA GLU A 59 28.06 0.70 -2.53
C GLU A 59 28.57 2.07 -3.00
N VAL A 60 29.04 2.81 -1.99
CA VAL A 60 30.23 3.66 -2.05
C VAL A 60 31.45 2.75 -2.24
N ASP A 61 32.03 2.72 -3.44
CA ASP A 61 33.49 2.71 -3.68
C ASP A 61 33.78 2.44 -5.17
N ARG A 62 34.09 3.51 -5.91
CA ARG A 62 35.11 3.58 -6.98
C ARG A 62 35.10 4.96 -7.61
N ILE A 63 36.09 5.76 -7.22
CA ILE A 63 36.45 7.01 -7.88
C ILE A 63 37.10 6.66 -9.22
N SER A 64 36.60 7.25 -10.30
CA SER A 64 37.29 7.31 -11.60
C SER A 64 37.04 8.68 -12.24
N PRO A 65 38.03 9.23 -12.96
CA PRO A 65 38.19 10.67 -13.23
C PRO A 65 37.29 11.18 -14.38
N PRO A 66 37.14 12.50 -14.55
CA PRO A 66 36.29 13.08 -15.58
C PRO A 66 36.86 12.85 -16.99
N LEU A 67 35.96 12.47 -17.90
CA LEU A 67 36.15 12.29 -19.33
C LEU A 67 36.67 13.56 -20.01
N ALA A 68 37.82 13.40 -20.69
CA ALA A 68 38.35 14.35 -21.64
C ALA A 68 37.51 14.33 -22.94
N PHE A 69 37.22 15.52 -23.46
CA PHE A 69 36.70 15.72 -24.80
C PHE A 69 37.77 15.31 -25.83
N HIS A 70 37.47 14.28 -26.64
CA HIS A 70 38.22 14.00 -27.86
C HIS A 70 37.48 14.59 -29.08
N PRO A 71 38.18 15.30 -29.97
CA PRO A 71 37.62 15.81 -31.22
C PRO A 71 37.53 14.68 -32.27
N LEU A 72 36.43 14.68 -33.02
CA LEU A 72 36.21 13.82 -34.18
C LEU A 72 37.17 14.22 -35.31
N LEU A 73 38.20 13.41 -35.53
CA LEU A 73 38.98 13.36 -36.76
C LEU A 73 38.47 12.19 -37.61
N SER A 74 38.00 12.51 -38.82
CA SER A 74 37.76 11.53 -39.89
C SER A 74 39.05 11.33 -40.69
N PRO A 75 39.51 10.10 -40.94
CA PRO A 75 40.62 9.84 -41.85
C PRO A 75 40.13 9.49 -43.28
N ASN A 76 41.08 9.55 -44.21
CA ASN A 76 41.04 9.08 -45.61
C ASN A 76 40.53 10.04 -46.70
N ARG A 77 41.47 10.81 -47.28
CA ARG A 77 41.70 10.69 -48.73
C ARG A 77 43.16 10.95 -49.10
N SER A 78 43.61 10.12 -50.03
CA SER A 78 44.97 9.85 -50.49
C SER A 78 45.68 10.99 -51.20
N THR A 79 46.97 11.09 -50.91
CA THR A 79 48.10 11.36 -51.83
C THR A 79 47.77 11.75 -53.28
N LYS A 80 48.16 12.98 -53.65
CA LYS A 80 49.02 13.28 -54.82
C LYS A 80 49.39 14.78 -54.83
N GLU A 81 50.56 15.06 -55.39
CA GLU A 81 51.18 16.37 -55.66
C GLU A 81 51.83 17.10 -54.48
N GLN A 82 53.01 16.60 -54.12
CA GLN A 82 54.18 17.47 -53.99
C GLN A 82 54.55 17.96 -55.40
N ASP A 83 54.52 19.26 -55.63
CA ASP A 83 55.65 20.03 -56.16
C ASP A 83 55.25 21.50 -56.40
N GLY A 84 56.09 22.42 -55.90
CA GLY A 84 56.09 23.80 -56.35
C GLY A 84 55.47 24.84 -55.41
N TYR A 85 56.07 25.07 -54.24
CA TYR A 85 56.00 26.40 -53.62
C TYR A 85 57.40 26.99 -53.47
N ARG A 86 57.70 27.84 -54.44
CA ARG A 86 58.81 28.79 -54.52
C ARG A 86 58.81 29.65 -53.26
N SER A 87 59.96 29.80 -52.59
CA SER A 87 60.14 30.79 -51.53
C SER A 87 60.02 32.19 -52.12
N GLN A 88 58.84 32.80 -52.00
CA GLN A 88 58.73 34.25 -52.07
C GLN A 88 59.22 34.80 -50.73
N THR A 89 60.43 35.36 -50.75
CA THR A 89 60.89 36.35 -49.78
C THR A 89 59.85 37.46 -49.70
N LEU A 90 59.04 37.44 -48.65
CA LEU A 90 58.16 38.54 -48.30
C LEU A 90 59.02 39.76 -47.97
N ASP A 91 58.80 40.82 -48.74
CA ASP A 91 59.33 42.14 -48.51
C ASP A 91 58.76 42.69 -47.18
N PRO A 92 59.58 42.99 -46.16
CA PRO A 92 59.10 43.43 -44.84
C PRO A 92 58.44 44.81 -44.82
N ASN A 93 58.31 45.48 -45.97
CA ASN A 93 57.77 46.85 -46.08
C ASN A 93 56.38 46.96 -46.71
N VAL A 94 55.66 45.85 -46.93
CA VAL A 94 54.28 45.90 -47.45
C VAL A 94 53.31 45.34 -46.41
N TYR A 95 52.95 46.16 -45.43
CA TYR A 95 51.67 45.98 -44.73
C TYR A 95 50.56 46.37 -45.71
N PRO A 96 49.67 45.46 -46.14
CA PRO A 96 48.46 45.88 -46.82
C PRO A 96 47.67 46.72 -45.82
N THR A 97 47.59 48.02 -46.09
CA THR A 97 46.58 48.88 -45.49
C THR A 97 45.23 48.33 -45.96
N LEU A 98 44.65 47.43 -45.17
CA LEU A 98 43.25 47.05 -45.28
C LEU A 98 42.44 48.33 -45.06
N GLN A 99 42.17 49.05 -46.16
CA GLN A 99 41.16 50.09 -46.19
C GLN A 99 39.83 49.41 -45.91
N TYR A 100 39.48 49.36 -44.62
CA TYR A 100 38.18 48.90 -44.16
C TYR A 100 37.15 49.87 -44.72
N ARG A 101 36.55 49.53 -45.85
CA ARG A 101 35.42 50.27 -46.41
C ARG A 101 34.29 50.15 -45.41
N SER A 102 34.17 51.15 -44.53
CA SER A 102 33.08 51.30 -43.58
C SER A 102 31.79 51.52 -44.36
N THR A 103 31.17 50.43 -44.82
CA THR A 103 29.76 50.46 -45.18
C THR A 103 29.00 50.63 -43.88
N THR A 104 28.76 51.89 -43.51
CA THR A 104 27.93 52.28 -42.37
C THR A 104 26.51 51.77 -42.62
N LYS A 105 26.25 50.51 -42.27
CA LYS A 105 24.89 50.02 -42.09
C LYS A 105 24.21 50.93 -41.07
N PRO A 106 22.92 51.27 -41.26
CA PRO A 106 22.20 52.11 -40.32
C PRO A 106 22.31 51.49 -38.92
N VAL A 107 22.71 52.33 -37.97
CA VAL A 107 22.83 51.98 -36.57
C VAL A 107 21.51 51.40 -36.09
N GLN A 108 21.54 50.21 -35.49
CA GLN A 108 20.35 49.59 -34.92
C GLN A 108 19.73 50.56 -33.90
N ALA A 109 18.53 51.05 -34.20
CA ALA A 109 17.83 51.97 -33.32
C ALA A 109 17.51 51.30 -31.98
N ILE A 110 17.64 52.05 -30.89
CA ILE A 110 17.22 51.63 -29.55
C ILE A 110 15.72 51.27 -29.62
N GLY A 111 15.37 50.06 -29.19
CA GLY A 111 14.03 49.50 -29.34
C GLY A 111 13.57 48.66 -28.15
N TYR A 112 12.28 48.33 -28.13
CA TYR A 112 11.71 47.39 -27.17
C TYR A 112 11.89 45.95 -27.66
N TYR A 113 12.32 45.06 -26.76
CA TYR A 113 12.47 43.63 -27.02
C TYR A 113 11.50 42.85 -26.11
N PRO A 114 10.21 42.73 -26.48
CA PRO A 114 9.17 42.21 -25.59
C PRO A 114 9.16 40.68 -25.47
N ALA A 115 9.89 39.96 -26.32
CA ALA A 115 9.84 38.49 -26.38
C ALA A 115 10.13 37.81 -25.03
N SER A 116 11.10 38.33 -24.25
CA SER A 116 11.40 37.79 -22.92
C SER A 116 10.29 38.02 -21.90
N LEU A 117 9.50 39.08 -22.06
CA LEU A 117 8.36 39.38 -21.20
C LEU A 117 7.16 38.51 -21.57
N CYS A 118 6.87 38.34 -22.87
CA CYS A 118 5.85 37.40 -23.34
C CYS A 118 6.14 35.96 -22.85
N LEU A 119 7.39 35.50 -23.01
CA LEU A 119 7.79 34.17 -22.55
C LEU A 119 7.66 34.03 -21.03
N LEU A 120 8.04 35.05 -20.26
CA LEU A 120 7.87 35.05 -18.81
C LEU A 120 6.38 35.00 -18.40
N THR A 121 5.49 35.73 -19.09
CA THR A 121 4.05 35.67 -18.79
C THR A 121 3.44 34.30 -19.05
N ILE A 122 3.83 33.64 -20.16
CA ILE A 122 3.43 32.26 -20.45
C ILE A 122 3.97 31.32 -19.35
N TRP A 123 5.20 31.55 -18.89
CA TRP A 123 5.81 30.76 -17.83
C TRP A 123 5.10 30.90 -16.47
N ILE A 124 4.64 32.10 -16.12
CA ILE A 124 3.83 32.32 -14.91
C ILE A 124 2.51 31.57 -15.02
N ALA A 125 1.83 31.65 -16.17
CA ALA A 125 0.59 30.90 -16.41
C ALA A 125 0.82 29.38 -16.29
N TYR A 126 1.94 28.87 -16.84
CA TYR A 126 2.36 27.48 -16.69
C TYR A 126 2.52 27.07 -15.21
N ILE A 127 3.20 27.88 -14.40
CA ILE A 127 3.38 27.61 -12.96
C ILE A 127 2.03 27.55 -12.23
N VAL A 128 1.10 28.46 -12.53
CA VAL A 128 -0.23 28.47 -11.93
C VAL A 128 -1.00 27.19 -12.27
N VAL A 129 -0.96 26.76 -13.54
CA VAL A 129 -1.60 25.51 -13.99
C VAL A 129 -0.98 24.29 -13.31
N LEU A 130 0.36 24.25 -13.20
CA LEU A 130 1.07 23.18 -12.49
C LEU A 130 0.63 23.08 -11.02
N LEU A 131 0.60 24.20 -10.29
CA LEU A 131 0.19 24.22 -8.89
C LEU A 131 -1.27 23.80 -8.72
N TRP A 132 -2.16 24.27 -9.59
CA TRP A 132 -3.56 23.84 -9.59
C TRP A 132 -3.71 22.33 -9.82
N LEU A 133 -2.94 21.77 -10.76
CA LEU A 133 -2.97 20.34 -11.06
C LEU A 133 -2.47 19.50 -9.89
N LEU A 134 -1.38 19.93 -9.24
CA LEU A 134 -0.83 19.25 -8.05
C LEU A 134 -1.81 19.24 -6.88
N GLU A 135 -2.42 20.39 -6.57
CA GLU A 135 -3.44 20.49 -5.52
C GLU A 135 -4.69 19.64 -5.85
N THR A 136 -5.05 19.55 -7.13
CA THR A 136 -6.16 18.69 -7.55
C THR A 136 -5.81 17.20 -7.46
N ALA A 137 -4.59 16.80 -7.83
CA ALA A 137 -4.11 15.42 -7.72
C ALA A 137 -4.10 14.96 -6.26
N VAL A 138 -3.62 15.80 -5.33
CA VAL A 138 -3.65 15.50 -3.88
C VAL A 138 -5.08 15.32 -3.37
N LYS A 139 -6.02 16.16 -3.82
CA LYS A 139 -7.43 16.07 -3.40
C LYS A 139 -8.15 14.84 -3.95
N GLN A 140 -7.82 14.42 -5.16
CA GLN A 140 -8.45 13.29 -5.83
C GLN A 140 -7.83 11.95 -5.44
N GLY A 141 -6.56 11.94 -5.03
CA GLY A 141 -5.85 10.69 -4.84
C GLY A 141 -6.41 9.74 -3.79
N PRO A 142 -6.83 10.22 -2.60
CA PRO A 142 -7.46 9.38 -1.60
C PRO A 142 -8.88 8.90 -1.97
N LYS A 143 -9.48 9.42 -3.05
CA LYS A 143 -10.88 9.16 -3.41
C LYS A 143 -11.04 8.15 -4.54
N ASN A 144 -10.03 8.03 -5.39
CA ASN A 144 -10.11 7.21 -6.61
C ASN A 144 -8.93 6.24 -6.66
N LEU A 145 -9.26 4.95 -6.71
CA LEU A 145 -8.30 3.86 -6.84
C LEU A 145 -7.48 3.99 -8.13
N VAL A 146 -8.21 4.21 -9.24
CA VAL A 146 -7.68 4.41 -10.59
C VAL A 146 -7.68 5.90 -10.86
N GLN A 147 -6.54 6.55 -10.62
CA GLN A 147 -6.38 7.94 -11.00
C GLN A 147 -6.25 8.07 -12.51
N PRO A 148 -7.00 9.00 -13.14
CA PRO A 148 -6.74 9.40 -14.52
C PRO A 148 -5.27 9.81 -14.71
N TRP A 149 -4.73 9.56 -15.90
CA TRP A 149 -3.34 9.92 -16.26
C TRP A 149 -3.01 11.41 -15.98
N SER A 150 -4.03 12.28 -16.04
CA SER A 150 -3.95 13.71 -15.76
C SER A 150 -3.57 14.02 -14.30
N TYR A 151 -3.83 13.11 -13.36
CA TYR A 151 -3.49 13.28 -11.94
C TYR A 151 -2.34 12.40 -11.49
N ALA A 152 -2.06 11.31 -12.21
CA ALA A 152 -0.96 10.39 -11.90
C ALA A 152 0.37 10.75 -12.60
N THR A 153 0.33 11.00 -13.91
CA THR A 153 1.54 11.11 -14.74
C THR A 153 1.83 12.55 -15.17
N LEU A 154 0.79 13.29 -15.56
CA LEU A 154 0.94 14.67 -16.03
C LEU A 154 1.64 15.60 -15.02
N PRO A 155 1.34 15.56 -13.70
CA PRO A 155 2.03 16.43 -12.74
C PRO A 155 3.53 16.17 -12.69
N ASN A 156 3.96 14.90 -12.78
CA ASN A 156 5.37 14.54 -12.79
C ASN A 156 6.10 15.06 -14.04
N LEU A 157 5.45 14.97 -15.20
CA LEU A 157 5.98 15.53 -16.44
C LEU A 157 6.10 17.06 -16.34
N LEU A 158 5.09 17.73 -15.80
CA LEU A 158 5.11 19.19 -15.65
C LEU A 158 6.12 19.65 -14.57
N ILE A 159 6.30 18.91 -13.47
CA ILE A 159 7.39 19.17 -12.51
C ILE A 159 8.75 19.04 -13.20
N THR A 160 8.93 18.04 -14.07
CA THR A 160 10.20 17.85 -14.80
C THR A 160 10.49 19.03 -15.73
N VAL A 161 9.50 19.45 -16.53
CA VAL A 161 9.63 20.62 -17.41
C VAL A 161 9.86 21.89 -16.59
N PHE A 162 9.19 22.03 -15.43
CA PHE A 162 9.41 23.14 -14.50
C PHE A 162 10.85 23.17 -13.98
N ALA A 163 11.38 22.03 -13.53
CA ALA A 163 12.73 21.91 -12.99
C ALA A 163 13.80 22.26 -14.03
N GLN A 164 13.61 21.85 -15.28
CA GLN A 164 14.55 22.15 -16.37
C GLN A 164 14.43 23.60 -16.89
N GLY A 165 13.20 24.13 -16.98
CA GLY A 165 12.93 25.42 -17.59
C GLY A 165 13.05 26.63 -16.65
N HIS A 166 12.73 26.48 -15.36
CA HIS A 166 12.47 27.63 -14.49
C HIS A 166 13.71 28.51 -14.28
N GLY A 167 14.89 27.92 -14.08
CA GLY A 167 16.15 28.65 -14.00
C GLY A 167 16.54 29.32 -15.33
N ALA A 168 16.45 28.59 -16.45
CA ALA A 168 16.85 29.08 -17.77
C ALA A 168 15.98 30.26 -18.25
N ILE A 169 14.66 30.18 -18.07
CA ILE A 169 13.71 31.23 -18.44
C ILE A 169 13.92 32.48 -17.57
N THR A 170 14.11 32.28 -16.27
CA THR A 170 14.44 33.37 -15.34
C THR A 170 15.73 34.06 -15.78
N ALA A 171 16.78 33.31 -16.10
CA ALA A 171 18.05 33.86 -16.54
C ALA A 171 17.96 34.56 -17.91
N MET A 172 17.17 34.05 -18.85
CA MET A 172 16.93 34.74 -20.13
C MET A 172 16.31 36.12 -19.89
N HIS A 173 15.27 36.19 -19.05
CA HIS A 173 14.61 37.46 -18.74
C HIS A 173 15.54 38.43 -18.02
N LEU A 174 16.28 37.96 -17.01
CA LEU A 174 17.25 38.76 -16.27
C LEU A 174 18.41 39.26 -17.15
N SER A 175 18.90 38.46 -18.10
CA SER A 175 19.90 38.89 -19.08
C SER A 175 19.39 40.07 -19.91
N ARG A 176 18.12 40.04 -20.33
CA ARG A 176 17.50 41.19 -21.01
C ARG A 176 17.39 42.40 -20.08
N VAL A 177 16.94 42.23 -18.85
CA VAL A 177 16.81 43.34 -17.89
C VAL A 177 18.17 43.99 -17.59
N SER A 178 19.24 43.19 -17.53
CA SER A 178 20.61 43.66 -17.31
C SER A 178 21.15 44.58 -18.41
N VAL A 179 20.77 44.40 -19.68
CA VAL A 179 21.15 45.36 -20.75
C VAL A 179 20.62 46.76 -20.45
N SER A 180 19.37 46.86 -19.98
CA SER A 180 18.77 48.15 -19.62
C SER A 180 19.41 48.77 -18.38
N ALA A 181 19.89 47.93 -17.46
CA ALA A 181 20.53 48.38 -16.23
C ALA A 181 21.78 49.23 -16.52
N LEU A 182 22.49 48.96 -17.62
CA LEU A 182 23.67 49.72 -18.08
C LEU A 182 23.40 51.21 -18.37
N HIS A 183 22.14 51.60 -18.64
CA HIS A 183 21.80 52.97 -19.04
C HIS A 183 21.52 53.88 -17.84
N SER A 184 21.43 53.32 -16.63
CA SER A 184 21.01 54.04 -15.43
C SER A 184 22.10 53.97 -14.35
N PRO A 185 22.57 55.12 -13.82
CA PRO A 185 23.67 55.16 -12.84
C PRO A 185 23.36 54.40 -11.54
N ARG A 186 22.08 54.22 -11.20
CA ARG A 186 21.66 53.55 -9.96
C ARG A 186 21.63 52.03 -10.07
N THR A 187 21.60 51.51 -11.29
CA THR A 187 21.43 50.08 -11.60
C THR A 187 22.57 49.52 -12.41
N SER A 188 23.45 50.38 -12.94
CA SER A 188 24.63 49.98 -13.68
C SER A 188 25.58 49.19 -12.77
N PRO A 189 26.36 48.25 -13.35
CA PRO A 189 27.47 47.61 -12.64
C PRO A 189 28.40 48.67 -12.05
N ASN A 190 28.98 48.39 -10.88
CA ASN A 190 29.88 49.34 -10.23
C ASN A 190 31.26 49.35 -10.91
N THR A 191 31.71 48.22 -11.45
CA THR A 191 33.04 48.06 -12.07
C THR A 191 32.97 47.25 -13.35
N TRP A 192 34.01 47.34 -14.19
CA TRP A 192 34.14 46.54 -15.41
C TRP A 192 34.17 45.04 -15.13
N ALA A 193 34.80 44.59 -14.04
CA ALA A 193 34.79 43.19 -13.62
C ALA A 193 33.35 42.67 -13.42
N GLU A 194 32.47 43.50 -12.86
CA GLU A 194 31.06 43.14 -12.70
C GLU A 194 30.31 43.07 -14.03
N VAL A 195 30.63 43.93 -15.00
CA VAL A 195 30.11 43.83 -16.37
C VAL A 195 30.43 42.46 -16.96
N PHE A 196 31.67 41.99 -16.83
CA PHE A 196 32.07 40.65 -17.29
C PHE A 196 31.31 39.54 -16.55
N TRP A 197 31.19 39.61 -15.22
CA TRP A 197 30.42 38.61 -14.45
C TRP A 197 28.95 38.55 -14.86
N ILE A 198 28.33 39.70 -15.16
CA ILE A 198 26.94 39.75 -15.61
C ILE A 198 26.81 39.15 -17.01
N SER A 199 27.76 39.40 -17.93
CA SER A 199 27.70 38.87 -19.30
C SER A 199 28.00 37.39 -19.39
N ASP A 200 28.90 36.91 -18.54
CA ASP A 200 29.21 35.48 -18.41
C ASP A 200 28.09 34.72 -17.68
N ARG A 201 27.05 35.44 -17.23
CA ARG A 201 25.92 34.91 -16.47
C ARG A 201 26.37 34.13 -15.23
N ALA A 202 27.43 34.62 -14.58
CA ALA A 202 27.93 33.97 -13.38
C ALA A 202 26.86 33.90 -12.27
N TRP A 203 25.87 34.79 -12.29
CA TRP A 203 24.71 34.79 -11.41
C TRP A 203 23.63 33.73 -11.73
N GLN A 204 23.72 32.99 -12.85
CA GLN A 204 22.69 32.01 -13.26
C GLN A 204 22.73 30.70 -12.45
N GLY A 205 23.89 30.33 -11.89
CA GLY A 205 24.09 29.05 -11.21
C GLY A 205 24.75 29.20 -9.84
N PRO A 206 24.60 28.22 -8.92
CA PRO A 206 25.10 28.34 -7.55
C PRO A 206 26.62 28.42 -7.49
N VAL A 207 27.32 27.64 -8.34
CA VAL A 207 28.78 27.66 -8.45
C VAL A 207 29.28 29.01 -8.98
N GLY A 208 28.61 29.57 -10.00
CA GLY A 208 28.95 30.87 -10.55
C GLY A 208 28.70 32.02 -9.55
N ILE A 209 27.60 31.96 -8.80
CA ILE A 209 27.30 32.93 -7.74
C ILE A 209 28.42 32.88 -6.70
N ALA A 210 28.74 31.68 -6.18
CA ALA A 210 29.78 31.50 -5.17
C ALA A 210 31.17 31.94 -5.68
N SER A 211 31.55 31.55 -6.90
CA SER A 211 32.84 31.94 -7.49
C SER A 211 32.92 33.46 -7.70
N THR A 212 31.82 34.10 -8.07
CA THR A 212 31.76 35.56 -8.22
C THR A 212 31.89 36.29 -6.89
N PHE A 213 31.23 35.81 -5.83
CA PHE A 213 31.40 36.39 -4.49
C PHE A 213 32.82 36.18 -3.94
N LEU A 214 33.43 35.03 -4.19
CA LEU A 214 34.84 34.78 -3.86
C LEU A 214 35.79 35.67 -4.69
N ALA A 215 35.50 35.89 -5.97
CA ALA A 215 36.27 36.79 -6.81
C ALA A 215 36.10 38.24 -6.35
N ALA A 216 34.87 38.69 -6.06
CA ALA A 216 34.57 40.03 -5.58
C ALA A 216 35.26 40.33 -4.24
N THR A 217 35.28 39.37 -3.31
CA THR A 217 35.99 39.51 -2.03
C THR A 217 37.51 39.55 -2.21
N ARG A 218 38.08 38.68 -3.06
CA ARG A 218 39.52 38.69 -3.37
C ARG A 218 39.97 39.97 -4.07
N LEU A 219 39.16 40.47 -5.01
CA LEU A 219 39.44 41.69 -5.77
C LEU A 219 39.04 42.98 -5.04
N ARG A 220 38.40 42.86 -3.86
CA ARG A 220 37.85 43.98 -3.07
C ARG A 220 36.88 44.87 -3.87
N VAL A 221 36.13 44.26 -4.79
CA VAL A 221 35.11 44.92 -5.61
C VAL A 221 33.75 44.83 -4.91
N ARG A 222 33.04 45.95 -4.79
CA ARG A 222 31.66 45.97 -4.28
C ARG A 222 30.69 45.61 -5.41
N THR A 223 29.94 44.52 -5.27
CA THR A 223 28.89 44.14 -6.23
C THR A 223 27.71 45.12 -6.19
N SER A 224 27.11 45.39 -7.34
CA SER A 224 25.93 46.23 -7.46
C SER A 224 24.70 45.56 -6.84
N THR A 225 23.72 46.39 -6.44
CA THR A 225 22.42 45.90 -5.98
C THR A 225 21.70 45.11 -7.08
N HIS A 226 21.87 45.48 -8.35
CA HIS A 226 21.29 44.78 -9.49
C HIS A 226 21.82 43.35 -9.62
N PHE A 227 23.14 43.16 -9.48
CA PHE A 227 23.75 41.82 -9.46
C PHE A 227 23.21 40.96 -8.32
N ILE A 228 23.13 41.52 -7.10
CA ILE A 228 22.59 40.81 -5.93
C ILE A 228 21.15 40.37 -6.19
N PHE A 229 20.30 41.25 -6.70
CA PHE A 229 18.92 40.89 -7.03
C PHE A 229 18.83 39.82 -8.13
N CYS A 230 19.67 39.88 -9.17
CA CYS A 230 19.72 38.83 -10.20
C CYS A 230 20.15 37.47 -9.61
N ALA A 231 21.18 37.46 -8.76
CA ALA A 231 21.69 36.27 -8.11
C ALA A 231 20.66 35.65 -7.16
N VAL A 232 20.01 36.45 -6.31
CA VAL A 232 18.95 35.97 -5.41
C VAL A 232 17.76 35.43 -6.20
N THR A 233 17.34 36.12 -7.28
CA THR A 233 16.22 35.67 -8.13
C THR A 233 16.54 34.35 -8.84
N CYS A 234 17.78 34.13 -9.28
CA CYS A 234 18.19 32.85 -9.86
C CYS A 234 18.30 31.76 -8.81
N LEU A 235 18.82 32.07 -7.63
CA LEU A 235 18.92 31.11 -6.54
C LEU A 235 17.52 30.64 -6.10
N THR A 236 16.56 31.55 -5.97
CA THR A 236 15.16 31.18 -5.68
C THR A 236 14.58 30.34 -6.81
N ALA A 237 14.81 30.71 -8.08
CA ALA A 237 14.36 29.90 -9.22
C ALA A 237 15.00 28.50 -9.28
N LEU A 238 16.22 28.31 -8.80
CA LEU A 238 16.87 26.99 -8.77
C LEU A 238 16.43 26.12 -7.58
N ILE A 239 16.17 26.74 -6.43
CA ILE A 239 15.74 26.02 -5.22
C ILE A 239 14.25 25.64 -5.31
N THR A 240 13.42 26.46 -5.96
CA THR A 240 11.97 26.25 -6.01
C THR A 240 11.55 24.87 -6.53
N PRO A 241 12.10 24.33 -7.64
CA PRO A 241 11.77 22.99 -8.12
C PRO A 241 12.13 21.89 -7.11
N ILE A 242 13.25 22.04 -6.41
CA ILE A 242 13.71 21.08 -5.39
C ILE A 242 12.70 21.05 -4.23
N ILE A 243 12.32 22.22 -3.71
CA ILE A 243 11.34 22.28 -2.63
C ILE A 243 9.95 21.83 -3.11
N LEU A 244 9.54 22.17 -4.33
CA LEU A 244 8.26 21.79 -4.89
C LEU A 244 8.12 20.27 -5.05
N SER A 245 9.16 19.58 -5.52
CA SER A 245 9.18 18.11 -5.61
C SER A 245 9.07 17.43 -4.24
N ARG A 246 9.60 18.06 -3.18
CA ARG A 246 9.43 17.63 -1.78
C ARG A 246 8.10 18.03 -1.17
N ALA A 247 7.43 19.06 -1.70
CA ALA A 247 6.11 19.47 -1.28
C ALA A 247 5.02 18.51 -1.77
N TYR A 248 5.25 17.85 -2.90
CA TYR A 248 4.30 16.94 -3.54
C TYR A 248 4.90 15.57 -3.88
N PRO A 249 5.47 14.83 -2.91
CA PRO A 249 6.00 13.50 -3.15
C PRO A 249 4.88 12.53 -3.58
N VAL A 250 5.27 11.53 -4.36
CA VAL A 250 4.44 10.36 -4.61
C VAL A 250 4.63 9.39 -3.45
N GLN A 251 3.56 9.03 -2.76
CA GLN A 251 3.56 8.08 -1.65
C GLN A 251 2.49 7.01 -1.89
N THR A 252 2.75 5.79 -1.42
CA THR A 252 1.76 4.71 -1.42
C THR A 252 0.81 4.88 -0.25
N ILE A 253 -0.46 5.13 -0.52
CA ILE A 253 -1.50 5.21 0.51
C ILE A 253 -2.55 4.11 0.31
N THR A 254 -3.19 3.71 1.39
CA THR A 254 -4.36 2.83 1.32
C THR A 254 -5.58 3.65 0.93
N VAL A 255 -6.16 3.33 -0.22
CA VAL A 255 -7.42 3.91 -0.71
C VAL A 255 -8.53 2.92 -0.40
N ASN A 256 -9.58 3.42 0.25
CA ASN A 256 -10.77 2.66 0.59
C ASN A 256 -11.87 2.99 -0.42
N GLU A 257 -12.37 1.98 -1.11
CA GLU A 257 -13.46 2.09 -2.08
C GLU A 257 -14.66 1.30 -1.58
N ASP A 258 -15.81 1.96 -1.51
CA ASP A 258 -17.08 1.32 -1.18
C ASP A 258 -17.50 0.43 -2.35
N THR A 259 -17.71 -0.85 -2.06
CA THR A 259 -18.09 -1.88 -3.01
C THR A 259 -19.23 -2.72 -2.45
N ILE A 260 -19.82 -3.56 -3.29
CA ILE A 260 -20.86 -4.50 -2.90
C ILE A 260 -20.32 -5.90 -3.16
N ILE A 261 -20.50 -6.79 -2.19
CA ILE A 261 -20.15 -8.21 -2.31
C ILE A 261 -21.39 -9.08 -2.14
N THR A 262 -21.40 -10.22 -2.82
CA THR A 262 -22.37 -11.32 -2.64
C THR A 262 -21.63 -12.56 -2.15
N PRO A 263 -21.13 -12.54 -0.91
CA PRO A 263 -20.29 -13.60 -0.38
C PRO A 263 -21.12 -14.86 -0.16
N PHE A 264 -20.47 -16.02 -0.21
CA PHE A 264 -21.06 -17.25 0.32
C PHE A 264 -20.96 -17.18 1.85
N ALA A 265 -22.03 -16.69 2.49
CA ALA A 265 -22.07 -16.34 3.90
C ALA A 265 -23.33 -16.88 4.59
N LEU A 266 -23.35 -16.77 5.91
CA LEU A 266 -24.45 -17.20 6.76
C LEU A 266 -25.77 -16.55 6.32
N SER A 267 -26.76 -17.38 6.00
CA SER A 267 -28.12 -16.94 5.67
C SER A 267 -29.06 -17.28 6.81
N VAL A 268 -29.71 -16.25 7.37
CA VAL A 268 -30.74 -16.38 8.40
C VAL A 268 -31.87 -17.30 7.95
N GLN A 269 -32.23 -17.25 6.67
CA GLN A 269 -33.31 -18.06 6.11
C GLN A 269 -32.93 -19.54 6.05
N GLN A 270 -31.69 -19.85 5.65
CA GLN A 270 -31.20 -21.23 5.57
C GLN A 270 -30.87 -21.80 6.96
N MET A 271 -30.46 -20.96 7.92
CA MET A 271 -30.16 -21.40 9.28
C MET A 271 -31.36 -22.03 9.97
N GLY A 272 -32.57 -21.51 9.72
CA GLY A 272 -33.80 -22.12 10.25
C GLY A 272 -34.07 -23.54 9.72
N ALA A 273 -33.46 -23.92 8.59
CA ALA A 273 -33.62 -25.23 7.96
C ALA A 273 -32.53 -26.24 8.37
N VAL A 274 -31.57 -25.83 9.19
CA VAL A 274 -30.55 -26.73 9.72
C VAL A 274 -31.13 -27.44 10.93
N ASP A 275 -31.26 -28.77 10.84
CA ASP A 275 -31.66 -29.60 11.97
C ASP A 275 -30.47 -30.04 12.84
N ALA A 276 -30.77 -30.41 14.08
CA ALA A 276 -29.78 -30.82 15.09
C ALA A 276 -28.92 -32.03 14.66
N TYR A 277 -29.51 -32.98 13.92
CA TYR A 277 -28.81 -34.19 13.48
C TYR A 277 -27.84 -33.88 12.33
N ALA A 278 -28.19 -32.93 11.46
CA ALA A 278 -27.33 -32.43 10.39
C ALA A 278 -26.14 -31.66 10.96
N GLU A 279 -26.35 -30.83 11.98
CA GLU A 279 -25.29 -30.20 12.77
C GLU A 279 -24.35 -31.27 13.36
N MET A 280 -24.92 -32.24 14.08
CA MET A 280 -24.13 -33.29 14.71
C MET A 280 -23.32 -34.10 13.69
N GLY A 281 -23.96 -34.61 12.64
CA GLY A 281 -23.28 -35.42 11.63
C GLY A 281 -22.17 -34.67 10.90
N THR A 282 -22.41 -33.43 10.51
CA THR A 282 -21.43 -32.61 9.79
C THR A 282 -20.29 -32.16 10.71
N GLY A 283 -20.62 -31.72 11.92
CA GLY A 283 -19.66 -31.27 12.92
C GLY A 283 -18.74 -32.39 13.36
N SER A 284 -19.30 -33.53 13.75
CA SER A 284 -18.52 -34.69 14.17
C SER A 284 -17.70 -35.29 13.03
N GLY A 285 -18.24 -35.36 11.81
CA GLY A 285 -17.49 -35.78 10.63
C GLY A 285 -16.25 -34.91 10.40
N SER A 286 -16.40 -33.59 10.48
CA SER A 286 -15.29 -32.63 10.32
C SER A 286 -14.28 -32.69 11.46
N TRP A 287 -14.75 -32.92 12.69
CA TRP A 287 -13.90 -33.01 13.87
C TRP A 287 -12.90 -34.17 13.79
N THR A 288 -13.29 -35.31 13.21
CA THR A 288 -12.40 -36.49 13.04
C THR A 288 -11.16 -36.25 12.17
N THR A 289 -11.09 -35.10 11.48
CA THR A 289 -9.89 -34.68 10.74
C THR A 289 -8.73 -34.29 11.67
N ALA A 290 -9.02 -33.95 12.92
CA ALA A 290 -8.07 -33.47 13.94
C ALA A 290 -7.32 -32.16 13.59
N LEU A 291 -7.67 -31.49 12.49
CA LEU A 291 -7.12 -30.18 12.10
C LEU A 291 -7.78 -29.06 12.90
N SER A 292 -7.11 -27.90 13.03
CA SER A 292 -7.74 -26.71 13.62
C SER A 292 -8.82 -26.16 12.69
N VAL A 293 -9.91 -25.67 13.28
CA VAL A 293 -11.01 -25.03 12.55
C VAL A 293 -10.55 -23.77 11.82
N ALA A 294 -9.60 -23.02 12.38
CA ALA A 294 -9.04 -21.83 11.75
C ALA A 294 -8.22 -22.17 10.49
N ASP A 295 -7.59 -23.34 10.46
CA ASP A 295 -6.82 -23.84 9.32
C ASP A 295 -7.75 -24.38 8.23
N THR A 296 -8.71 -25.22 8.63
CA THR A 296 -9.67 -25.85 7.71
C THR A 296 -10.57 -24.82 7.03
N TYR A 297 -11.02 -23.80 7.77
CA TYR A 297 -12.02 -22.82 7.31
C TYR A 297 -11.47 -21.38 7.26
N ASN A 298 -10.21 -21.23 6.82
CA ASN A 298 -9.44 -19.98 6.90
C ASN A 298 -10.13 -18.72 6.34
N SER A 299 -10.94 -18.89 5.28
CA SER A 299 -11.62 -17.82 4.57
C SER A 299 -12.97 -17.44 5.18
N SER A 300 -13.51 -18.29 6.07
CA SER A 300 -14.82 -18.08 6.70
C SER A 300 -14.78 -17.99 8.22
N VAL A 301 -13.61 -18.20 8.82
CA VAL A 301 -13.35 -18.07 10.25
C VAL A 301 -12.43 -16.88 10.49
N PHE A 302 -12.89 -16.00 11.37
CA PHE A 302 -12.22 -14.78 11.77
C PHE A 302 -11.89 -14.84 13.25
N LEU A 303 -10.74 -14.29 13.63
CA LEU A 303 -10.27 -14.24 15.01
C LEU A 303 -10.25 -12.78 15.53
N PRO A 304 -10.16 -12.55 16.84
CA PRO A 304 -9.89 -11.21 17.35
C PRO A 304 -8.55 -10.65 16.80
N PRO A 305 -8.37 -9.33 16.64
CA PRO A 305 -7.18 -8.75 16.01
C PRO A 305 -5.82 -9.10 16.64
N ALA A 306 -5.81 -9.53 17.90
CA ALA A 306 -4.61 -9.90 18.65
C ALA A 306 -4.41 -11.43 18.79
N ALA A 307 -5.36 -12.23 18.31
CA ALA A 307 -5.30 -13.68 18.42
C ALA A 307 -4.36 -14.27 17.36
N SER A 308 -3.55 -15.25 17.75
CA SER A 308 -2.76 -16.05 16.82
C SER A 308 -3.66 -17.03 16.08
N ARG A 309 -3.35 -17.30 14.80
CA ARG A 309 -3.93 -18.44 14.07
C ARG A 309 -3.22 -19.75 14.41
N GLU A 310 -2.06 -19.69 15.06
CA GLU A 310 -1.35 -20.86 15.53
C GLU A 310 -2.05 -21.40 16.79
N GLY A 311 -2.56 -22.63 16.71
CA GLY A 311 -3.25 -23.32 17.81
C GLY A 311 -4.77 -23.27 17.73
N ASP A 312 -5.41 -23.34 18.90
CA ASP A 312 -6.87 -23.35 19.04
C ASP A 312 -7.33 -22.11 19.83
N PRO A 313 -7.63 -21.00 19.13
CA PRO A 313 -8.11 -19.76 19.75
C PRO A 313 -9.31 -19.97 20.67
N THR A 314 -9.44 -19.13 21.69
CA THR A 314 -10.58 -19.16 22.62
C THR A 314 -11.77 -18.34 22.12
N ASP A 315 -11.66 -17.64 20.99
CA ASP A 315 -12.72 -16.80 20.43
C ASP A 315 -12.67 -16.85 18.90
N PHE A 316 -13.78 -17.29 18.30
CA PHE A 316 -13.97 -17.47 16.88
C PHE A 316 -15.21 -16.72 16.42
N PHE A 317 -15.15 -16.20 15.20
CA PHE A 317 -16.32 -15.72 14.49
C PHE A 317 -16.44 -16.41 13.13
N PHE A 318 -17.54 -17.13 12.94
CA PHE A 318 -17.88 -17.90 11.75
C PHE A 318 -18.88 -17.12 10.92
N ALA A 319 -18.53 -16.81 9.68
CA ALA A 319 -19.44 -16.16 8.75
C ALA A 319 -19.26 -16.76 7.36
N GLY A 320 -18.78 -15.95 6.43
CA GLY A 320 -18.48 -16.36 5.07
C GLY A 320 -17.22 -15.68 4.54
N ASN A 321 -16.90 -16.00 3.30
CA ASN A 321 -15.74 -15.42 2.64
C ASN A 321 -16.02 -13.97 2.20
N VAL A 322 -15.34 -13.01 2.82
CA VAL A 322 -15.44 -11.57 2.47
C VAL A 322 -14.53 -11.15 1.31
N GLU A 323 -13.91 -12.11 0.60
CA GLU A 323 -13.07 -11.88 -0.59
C GLU A 323 -11.92 -10.89 -0.36
N GLY A 324 -11.32 -10.91 0.85
CA GLY A 324 -10.27 -9.97 1.21
C GLY A 324 -10.74 -8.53 1.48
N LYS A 325 -12.05 -8.24 1.44
CA LYS A 325 -12.63 -6.92 1.72
C LYS A 325 -13.03 -6.78 3.19
N THR A 326 -13.33 -5.55 3.60
CA THR A 326 -13.89 -5.28 4.93
C THR A 326 -15.40 -5.17 4.84
N ALA A 327 -16.17 -6.02 5.52
CA ALA A 327 -17.62 -6.05 5.41
C ALA A 327 -18.27 -6.38 6.76
N ARG A 328 -19.51 -5.91 6.99
CA ARG A 328 -20.29 -6.30 8.17
C ARG A 328 -21.24 -7.43 7.80
N LEU A 329 -20.94 -8.64 8.25
CA LEU A 329 -21.72 -9.85 7.93
C LEU A 329 -22.40 -10.45 9.17
N PRO A 330 -23.54 -11.14 8.99
CA PRO A 330 -24.06 -12.06 9.99
C PRO A 330 -23.10 -13.24 10.19
N GLY A 331 -23.03 -13.74 11.42
CA GLY A 331 -22.16 -14.84 11.79
C GLY A 331 -22.53 -15.45 13.15
N LEU A 332 -21.76 -16.48 13.50
CA LEU A 332 -21.81 -17.18 14.77
C LEU A 332 -20.51 -16.88 15.51
N ARG A 333 -20.60 -16.48 16.77
CA ARG A 333 -19.44 -16.30 17.64
C ARG A 333 -19.37 -17.46 18.62
N LEU A 334 -18.20 -18.06 18.74
CA LEU A 334 -17.89 -19.04 19.78
C LEU A 334 -16.77 -18.49 20.63
N SER A 335 -17.00 -18.34 21.92
CA SER A 335 -15.97 -17.95 22.88
C SER A 335 -15.95 -18.90 24.07
N GLY A 336 -14.77 -19.26 24.57
CA GLY A 336 -14.66 -20.28 25.60
C GLY A 336 -13.34 -21.03 25.54
N GLN A 337 -13.28 -22.14 26.27
CA GLN A 337 -12.14 -23.05 26.28
C GLN A 337 -12.52 -24.36 26.97
N CYS A 338 -11.73 -25.41 26.71
CA CYS A 338 -11.72 -26.61 27.52
C CYS A 338 -10.39 -26.70 28.26
N VAL A 339 -10.42 -27.02 29.55
CA VAL A 339 -9.24 -27.13 30.42
C VAL A 339 -9.32 -28.38 31.27
N SER A 340 -8.17 -28.99 31.57
CA SER A 340 -8.11 -30.06 32.57
C SER A 340 -8.42 -29.52 33.96
N VAL A 341 -9.11 -30.32 34.77
CA VAL A 341 -9.46 -30.00 36.15
C VAL A 341 -8.62 -30.90 37.06
N PRO A 342 -7.85 -30.34 38.01
CA PRO A 342 -6.97 -31.11 38.88
C PRO A 342 -7.71 -31.82 40.04
N THR A 343 -8.95 -32.29 39.78
CA THR A 343 -9.76 -32.99 40.78
C THR A 343 -9.58 -34.50 40.60
N PRO A 344 -9.17 -35.24 41.64
CA PRO A 344 -9.06 -36.69 41.56
C PRO A 344 -10.47 -37.30 41.52
N ILE A 345 -10.86 -37.80 40.35
CA ILE A 345 -12.10 -38.55 40.14
C ILE A 345 -11.69 -39.97 39.76
N SER A 346 -11.99 -40.93 40.64
CA SER A 346 -11.57 -42.33 40.51
C SER A 346 -12.59 -43.23 39.83
N SER A 347 -13.86 -42.83 39.80
CA SER A 347 -14.97 -43.62 39.27
C SER A 347 -16.04 -42.75 38.63
N PHE A 348 -16.92 -43.38 37.85
CA PHE A 348 -18.08 -42.68 37.28
C PHE A 348 -19.07 -42.22 38.36
N ASP A 349 -19.25 -42.97 39.46
CA ASP A 349 -20.12 -42.57 40.57
C ASP A 349 -19.60 -41.29 41.27
N ASP A 350 -18.28 -41.16 41.39
CA ASP A 350 -17.62 -39.94 41.88
C ASP A 350 -17.87 -38.76 40.92
N PHE A 351 -17.80 -39.01 39.61
CA PHE A 351 -18.09 -38.03 38.58
C PHE A 351 -19.55 -37.56 38.61
N GLU A 352 -20.51 -38.48 38.76
CA GLU A 352 -21.94 -38.15 38.86
C GLU A 352 -22.20 -37.27 40.10
N THR A 353 -21.62 -37.64 41.24
CA THR A 353 -21.70 -36.85 42.47
C THR A 353 -21.11 -35.45 42.28
N TYR A 354 -19.98 -35.36 41.56
CA TYR A 354 -19.35 -34.08 41.22
C TYR A 354 -20.27 -33.22 40.32
N CYS A 355 -20.88 -33.80 39.30
CA CYS A 355 -21.81 -33.11 38.40
C CYS A 355 -23.01 -32.53 39.13
N VAL A 356 -23.64 -33.30 40.03
CA VAL A 356 -24.77 -32.84 40.86
C VAL A 356 -24.35 -31.69 41.79
N ALA A 357 -23.10 -31.67 42.25
CA ALA A 357 -22.58 -30.59 43.08
C ALA A 357 -22.25 -29.31 42.30
N GLN A 358 -21.83 -29.42 41.03
CA GLN A 358 -21.41 -28.26 40.22
C GLN A 358 -22.53 -27.63 39.41
N ILE A 359 -23.52 -28.42 38.96
CA ILE A 359 -24.58 -27.96 38.06
C ILE A 359 -25.92 -28.10 38.78
N PRO A 360 -26.77 -27.05 38.81
CA PRO A 360 -28.11 -27.14 39.40
C PRO A 360 -28.91 -28.29 38.78
N SER A 361 -29.56 -29.10 39.62
CA SER A 361 -30.30 -30.28 39.18
C SER A 361 -31.39 -30.00 38.13
N SER A 362 -31.93 -28.78 38.09
CA SER A 362 -32.90 -28.34 37.08
C SER A 362 -32.33 -28.16 35.67
N GLN A 363 -31.00 -28.08 35.53
CA GLN A 363 -30.28 -27.85 34.28
C GLN A 363 -29.33 -28.99 33.93
N LEU A 364 -29.17 -29.97 34.84
CA LEU A 364 -28.19 -31.02 34.74
C LEU A 364 -28.66 -32.13 33.79
N THR A 365 -27.91 -32.32 32.71
CA THR A 365 -27.94 -33.54 31.90
C THR A 365 -26.70 -34.36 32.21
N ILE A 366 -26.86 -35.61 32.65
CA ILE A 366 -25.77 -36.58 32.84
C ILE A 366 -25.94 -37.69 31.82
N ASN A 367 -24.86 -38.02 31.12
CA ASN A 367 -24.80 -39.14 30.21
C ASN A 367 -23.92 -40.24 30.78
N HIS A 368 -24.43 -41.48 30.71
CA HIS A 368 -23.74 -42.68 31.18
C HIS A 368 -22.44 -42.93 30.43
N PRO A 369 -21.48 -43.64 31.07
CA PRO A 369 -20.17 -43.83 30.50
C PRO A 369 -20.26 -44.66 29.22
N ILE A 370 -19.66 -44.16 28.14
CA ILE A 370 -19.48 -44.91 26.90
C ILE A 370 -18.03 -45.40 26.82
N THR A 371 -17.81 -46.54 26.18
CA THR A 371 -16.46 -47.05 25.94
C THR A 371 -16.18 -47.04 24.43
N ILE A 372 -15.16 -46.28 24.03
CA ILE A 372 -14.67 -46.20 22.66
C ILE A 372 -13.40 -47.07 22.58
N THR A 373 -13.51 -48.17 21.85
CA THR A 373 -12.43 -49.15 21.65
C THR A 373 -11.97 -49.23 20.19
N PRO A 374 -11.23 -48.24 19.66
CA PRO A 374 -10.43 -48.47 18.47
C PRO A 374 -9.20 -49.28 18.92
N ASP A 375 -9.17 -50.58 18.66
CA ASP A 375 -8.02 -51.44 19.00
C ASP A 375 -6.70 -50.74 18.60
N PRO A 376 -5.76 -50.45 19.54
CA PRO A 376 -5.67 -50.87 20.95
C PRO A 376 -6.02 -49.85 22.06
N VAL A 377 -6.72 -48.76 21.76
CA VAL A 377 -7.16 -47.76 22.76
C VAL A 377 -8.43 -48.23 23.46
N ASN A 378 -8.49 -48.11 24.79
CA ASN A 378 -9.72 -48.29 25.57
C ASN A 378 -10.05 -47.01 26.34
N LEU A 379 -10.94 -46.20 25.76
CA LEU A 379 -11.32 -44.89 26.26
C LEU A 379 -12.75 -44.92 26.82
N THR A 380 -12.90 -44.73 28.12
CA THR A 380 -14.20 -44.55 28.77
C THR A 380 -14.49 -43.07 28.98
N LEU A 381 -15.67 -42.62 28.57
CA LEU A 381 -16.11 -41.22 28.61
C LEU A 381 -17.44 -41.10 29.36
N GLY A 382 -17.45 -40.33 30.45
CA GLY A 382 -18.68 -39.85 31.09
C GLY A 382 -18.85 -38.35 30.82
N THR A 383 -20.07 -37.86 30.63
CA THR A 383 -20.28 -36.42 30.37
C THR A 383 -21.46 -35.88 31.17
N CYS A 384 -21.36 -34.61 31.58
CA CYS A 384 -22.49 -33.87 32.12
C CYS A 384 -22.44 -32.40 31.70
N CYS A 385 -23.58 -31.73 31.59
CA CYS A 385 -23.63 -30.32 31.22
C CYS A 385 -24.87 -29.62 31.79
N ASN A 386 -24.82 -28.29 31.85
CA ASN A 386 -25.94 -27.42 32.28
C ASN A 386 -26.92 -27.08 31.14
N SER A 387 -26.86 -27.82 30.03
CA SER A 387 -27.75 -27.70 28.89
C SER A 387 -28.53 -29.00 28.71
N THR A 388 -29.70 -28.92 28.10
CA THR A 388 -30.60 -30.06 27.88
C THR A 388 -30.95 -30.16 26.40
N TRP A 389 -31.50 -31.30 25.97
CA TRP A 389 -32.02 -31.46 24.60
C TRP A 389 -33.03 -30.37 24.21
N GLN A 390 -33.77 -29.83 25.19
CA GLN A 390 -34.77 -28.77 25.00
C GLN A 390 -34.21 -27.36 25.21
N ALA A 391 -32.94 -27.22 25.61
CA ALA A 391 -32.24 -25.94 25.64
C ALA A 391 -31.84 -25.59 24.20
N VAL A 392 -32.86 -25.32 23.40
CA VAL A 392 -32.74 -24.78 22.06
C VAL A 392 -32.00 -23.45 22.15
N LEU A 393 -31.32 -23.09 21.06
CA LEU A 393 -30.97 -21.71 20.76
C LEU A 393 -32.20 -20.78 20.78
N LEU A 394 -32.69 -20.47 21.97
CA LEU A 394 -33.87 -19.64 22.14
C LEU A 394 -33.52 -18.21 21.72
N PRO A 395 -34.32 -17.57 20.84
CA PRO A 395 -34.02 -16.26 20.28
C PRO A 395 -33.96 -15.11 21.31
N ASN A 396 -34.30 -15.34 22.57
CA ASN A 396 -34.48 -14.28 23.57
C ASN A 396 -33.74 -14.51 24.91
N GLU A 397 -33.05 -15.63 25.09
CA GLU A 397 -32.26 -15.81 26.31
C GLU A 397 -30.87 -15.20 26.11
N SER A 398 -30.51 -14.25 26.97
CA SER A 398 -29.17 -13.69 27.05
C SER A 398 -28.17 -14.84 27.07
N VAL A 399 -27.35 -14.92 26.01
CA VAL A 399 -26.40 -15.99 25.71
C VAL A 399 -25.74 -16.55 26.97
N ALA A 400 -26.30 -17.63 27.50
CA ALA A 400 -25.76 -18.31 28.67
C ALA A 400 -24.49 -19.04 28.27
N THR A 401 -23.49 -19.05 29.14
CA THR A 401 -22.33 -19.93 28.98
C THR A 401 -22.76 -21.36 29.30
N THR A 402 -22.64 -22.24 28.33
CA THR A 402 -22.81 -23.68 28.53
C THR A 402 -21.54 -24.23 29.16
N ILE A 403 -21.70 -24.93 30.28
CA ILE A 403 -20.64 -25.56 31.05
C ILE A 403 -20.83 -27.07 30.95
N GLY A 404 -19.80 -27.76 30.49
CA GLY A 404 -19.75 -29.21 30.36
C GLY A 404 -18.55 -29.76 31.11
N TYR A 405 -18.74 -30.91 31.75
CA TYR A 405 -17.68 -31.70 32.34
C TYR A 405 -17.59 -33.05 31.64
N ILE A 406 -16.36 -33.49 31.40
CA ILE A 406 -16.04 -34.72 30.69
C ILE A 406 -15.09 -35.52 31.57
N TYR A 407 -15.58 -36.63 32.08
CA TYR A 407 -14.77 -37.63 32.75
C TYR A 407 -14.13 -38.55 31.72
N LEU A 408 -12.83 -38.75 31.87
CA LEU A 408 -12.01 -39.57 30.98
C LEU A 408 -11.31 -40.63 31.80
N GLN A 409 -11.36 -41.85 31.31
CA GLN A 409 -10.50 -42.94 31.75
C GLN A 409 -9.93 -43.62 30.51
N SER A 410 -8.62 -43.50 30.30
CA SER A 410 -7.95 -44.11 29.15
C SER A 410 -6.91 -45.11 29.65
N ASN A 411 -7.23 -46.38 29.50
CA ASN A 411 -6.38 -47.49 29.86
C ASN A 411 -5.57 -47.97 28.65
N ASN A 412 -4.30 -48.32 28.87
CA ASN A 412 -3.48 -48.93 27.82
C ASN A 412 -4.01 -50.33 27.45
N GLY A 413 -4.27 -50.55 26.17
CA GLY A 413 -4.25 -51.89 25.60
C GLY A 413 -2.82 -52.47 25.66
N SER A 414 -2.71 -53.80 25.56
CA SER A 414 -1.44 -54.54 25.63
C SER A 414 -0.40 -54.18 24.55
N THR A 415 -0.78 -53.34 23.58
CA THR A 415 0.00 -52.94 22.40
C THR A 415 0.23 -51.44 22.32
N MET A 416 0.14 -50.66 23.42
CA MET A 416 0.61 -49.27 23.42
C MET A 416 2.11 -49.18 23.78
N PRO A 417 2.97 -48.55 22.95
CA PRO A 417 4.44 -48.56 23.09
C PRO A 417 4.95 -47.80 24.32
N SER A 418 4.15 -46.88 24.89
CA SER A 418 4.35 -46.23 26.18
C SER A 418 3.14 -45.35 26.51
N GLY A 419 2.61 -45.43 27.74
CA GLY A 419 1.57 -44.52 28.23
C GLY A 419 1.34 -44.72 29.73
N THR A 420 1.14 -43.65 30.49
CA THR A 420 0.50 -43.73 31.81
C THR A 420 -1.01 -43.72 31.60
N SER A 421 -1.78 -44.47 32.40
CA SER A 421 -3.25 -44.28 32.43
C SER A 421 -3.54 -42.79 32.55
N VAL A 422 -4.39 -42.27 31.66
CA VAL A 422 -4.81 -40.87 31.71
C VAL A 422 -6.25 -40.88 32.19
N ASP A 423 -6.38 -40.59 33.47
CA ASP A 423 -7.66 -40.53 34.16
C ASP A 423 -7.83 -39.11 34.70
N GLY A 424 -8.98 -38.51 34.45
CA GLY A 424 -9.23 -37.16 34.94
C GLY A 424 -10.50 -36.53 34.43
N LEU A 425 -10.58 -35.23 34.65
CA LEU A 425 -11.75 -34.43 34.38
C LEU A 425 -11.36 -33.25 33.48
N ILE A 426 -12.17 -32.97 32.48
CA ILE A 426 -12.06 -31.79 31.64
C ILE A 426 -13.31 -30.95 31.84
N ARG A 427 -13.12 -29.64 32.00
CA ARG A 427 -14.19 -28.65 32.02
C ARG A 427 -14.14 -27.86 30.72
N CYS A 428 -15.26 -27.82 30.01
CA CYS A 428 -15.47 -26.98 28.84
C CYS A 428 -16.47 -25.88 29.17
N ASP A 429 -16.04 -24.63 29.05
CA ASP A 429 -16.91 -23.46 29.09
C ASP A 429 -17.07 -22.96 27.66
N ALA A 430 -18.28 -23.00 27.11
CA ALA A 430 -18.58 -22.57 25.75
C ALA A 430 -19.72 -21.54 25.77
N ARG A 431 -19.47 -20.38 25.15
CA ARG A 431 -20.48 -19.35 24.92
C ARG A 431 -20.66 -19.20 23.41
N PHE A 432 -21.85 -19.56 22.94
CA PHE A 432 -22.21 -19.49 21.54
C PHE A 432 -23.25 -18.39 21.30
N ALA A 433 -22.96 -17.43 20.43
CA ALA A 433 -23.85 -16.31 20.13
C ALA A 433 -24.06 -16.14 18.62
N THR A 434 -25.24 -15.67 18.22
CA THR A 434 -25.48 -15.22 16.85
C THR A 434 -25.46 -13.70 16.79
N GLY A 435 -25.07 -13.14 15.65
CA GLY A 435 -25.01 -11.68 15.51
C GLY A 435 -24.30 -11.20 14.28
N ARG A 436 -23.93 -9.91 14.26
CA ARG A 436 -23.16 -9.30 13.16
C ARG A 436 -21.84 -8.77 13.67
N ALA A 437 -20.78 -8.95 12.89
CA ALA A 437 -19.48 -8.35 13.17
C ALA A 437 -18.91 -7.67 11.92
N THR A 438 -18.04 -6.70 12.14
CA THR A 438 -17.20 -6.12 11.08
C THR A 438 -16.00 -7.02 10.85
N LEU A 439 -15.90 -7.59 9.67
CA LEU A 439 -14.87 -8.54 9.25
C LEU A 439 -13.84 -7.84 8.39
N SER A 440 -12.57 -8.10 8.66
CA SER A 440 -11.44 -7.63 7.86
C SER A 440 -10.86 -8.81 7.09
N GLY A 441 -11.17 -8.92 5.80
CA GLY A 441 -10.69 -10.01 4.95
C GLY A 441 -9.17 -10.05 4.82
N THR A 442 -8.52 -8.89 4.73
CA THR A 442 -7.05 -8.81 4.64
C THR A 442 -6.34 -9.29 5.90
N LYS A 443 -6.94 -9.08 7.08
CA LYS A 443 -6.37 -9.47 8.37
C LYS A 443 -6.89 -10.81 8.89
N GLY A 444 -7.97 -11.32 8.30
CA GLY A 444 -8.68 -12.50 8.80
C GLY A 444 -9.21 -12.31 10.23
N SER A 445 -9.64 -11.09 10.57
CA SER A 445 -10.09 -10.73 11.93
C SER A 445 -11.47 -10.10 11.98
N PHE A 446 -12.13 -10.14 13.14
CA PHE A 446 -13.43 -9.51 13.38
C PHE A 446 -13.39 -8.48 14.51
N THR A 447 -14.27 -7.47 14.44
CA THR A 447 -14.46 -6.42 15.45
C THR A 447 -15.93 -6.01 15.54
N ASN A 448 -16.31 -5.28 16.59
CA ASN A 448 -17.66 -4.71 16.75
C ASN A 448 -18.79 -5.75 16.63
N PHE A 449 -18.61 -6.91 17.26
CA PHE A 449 -19.66 -7.92 17.33
C PHE A 449 -20.87 -7.37 18.10
N ALA A 450 -22.03 -7.40 17.45
CA ALA A 450 -23.32 -7.08 18.03
C ALA A 450 -24.16 -8.36 18.03
N GLU A 451 -24.56 -8.81 19.21
CA GLU A 451 -25.46 -9.95 19.38
C GLU A 451 -26.82 -9.60 18.78
N GLU A 452 -27.31 -10.45 17.89
CA GLU A 452 -28.61 -10.33 17.25
C GLU A 452 -29.16 -11.76 17.10
N PRO A 453 -30.41 -12.05 17.48
CA PRO A 453 -30.98 -13.38 17.31
C PRO A 453 -31.21 -13.66 15.83
N LEU A 454 -30.29 -14.40 15.22
CA LEU A 454 -30.34 -14.76 13.81
C LEU A 454 -31.08 -16.07 13.56
N TYR A 455 -31.38 -16.84 14.60
CA TYR A 455 -32.12 -18.09 14.52
C TYR A 455 -33.55 -17.88 15.05
N ASN A 456 -34.53 -18.42 14.35
CA ASN A 456 -35.93 -18.40 14.77
C ASN A 456 -36.55 -19.77 14.54
N GLU A 457 -36.97 -20.42 15.63
CA GLU A 457 -37.64 -21.72 15.68
C GLU A 457 -39.00 -21.65 14.97
N THR A 458 -38.99 -21.74 13.65
CA THR A 458 -40.22 -21.62 12.84
C THR A 458 -40.44 -22.81 11.92
N GLN A 459 -39.64 -23.87 12.04
CA GLN A 459 -39.62 -24.98 11.06
C GLN A 459 -39.96 -26.35 11.67
N GLN A 460 -40.40 -27.27 10.79
CA GLN A 460 -40.70 -28.67 11.12
C GLN A 460 -39.38 -29.46 11.19
N GLY A 461 -38.80 -29.61 12.37
CA GLY A 461 -37.55 -30.35 12.60
C GLY A 461 -37.08 -30.27 14.04
N GLU A 462 -36.03 -31.03 14.40
CA GLU A 462 -35.39 -30.89 15.71
C GLU A 462 -34.57 -29.60 15.75
N PRO A 463 -34.72 -28.79 16.81
CA PRO A 463 -34.04 -27.51 16.95
C PRO A 463 -32.51 -27.66 17.01
N LEU A 464 -31.78 -26.64 16.53
CA LEU A 464 -30.32 -26.59 16.68
C LEU A 464 -29.90 -26.76 18.14
N PHE A 465 -28.85 -27.54 18.34
CA PHE A 465 -28.28 -27.74 19.66
C PHE A 465 -27.32 -26.62 20.03
N ASP A 466 -27.10 -26.46 21.33
CA ASP A 466 -25.89 -25.81 21.78
C ASP A 466 -24.67 -26.62 21.28
N PRO A 467 -23.64 -26.01 20.68
CA PRO A 467 -22.52 -26.74 20.07
C PRO A 467 -21.73 -27.64 21.04
N LEU A 468 -21.64 -27.26 22.32
CA LEU A 468 -21.05 -28.11 23.34
C LEU A 468 -21.99 -29.28 23.63
N PHE A 469 -23.29 -29.03 23.79
CA PHE A 469 -24.27 -30.11 23.94
C PHE A 469 -24.30 -31.06 22.73
N ALA A 470 -24.19 -30.55 21.50
CA ALA A 470 -24.15 -31.34 20.27
C ALA A 470 -22.94 -32.29 20.25
N MET A 471 -21.78 -31.78 20.63
CA MET A 471 -20.54 -32.55 20.73
C MET A 471 -20.65 -33.63 21.82
N LEU A 472 -21.20 -33.32 23.00
CA LEU A 472 -21.42 -34.31 24.06
C LEU A 472 -22.48 -35.35 23.66
N SER A 473 -23.54 -34.94 22.98
CA SER A 473 -24.62 -35.82 22.51
C SER A 473 -24.17 -36.77 21.40
N TYR A 474 -23.22 -36.35 20.56
CA TYR A 474 -22.59 -37.23 19.58
C TYR A 474 -22.00 -38.48 20.23
N PHE A 475 -21.43 -38.37 21.42
CA PHE A 475 -20.91 -39.53 22.12
C PHE A 475 -22.01 -40.53 22.51
N ASN A 476 -23.16 -40.04 22.93
CA ASN A 476 -24.27 -40.89 23.40
C ASN A 476 -25.18 -41.41 22.29
N SER A 477 -25.00 -40.91 21.07
CA SER A 477 -25.82 -41.27 19.91
C SER A 477 -25.67 -42.74 19.46
N GLY A 478 -24.69 -43.48 19.98
CA GLY A 478 -24.43 -44.86 19.59
C GLY A 478 -23.89 -45.01 18.16
N LEU A 479 -23.43 -43.92 17.54
CA LEU A 479 -22.93 -43.89 16.16
C LEU A 479 -21.55 -44.55 15.97
N PHE A 480 -20.87 -44.97 17.04
CA PHE A 480 -19.56 -45.64 17.00
C PHE A 480 -19.64 -47.14 16.64
N GLN A 481 -20.44 -47.47 15.64
CA GLN A 481 -20.67 -48.85 15.18
C GLN A 481 -19.46 -49.43 14.42
N ASN A 482 -18.57 -48.57 13.90
CA ASN A 482 -17.43 -48.93 13.05
C ASN A 482 -16.11 -48.46 13.68
N ASP A 483 -15.09 -49.32 13.67
CA ASP A 483 -13.74 -49.02 14.19
C ASP A 483 -13.06 -47.83 13.52
N GLN A 484 -13.37 -47.51 12.26
CA GLN A 484 -12.90 -46.31 11.58
C GLN A 484 -13.43 -45.02 12.23
N LEU A 485 -14.70 -45.01 12.66
CA LEU A 485 -15.28 -43.85 13.35
C LEU A 485 -14.67 -43.68 14.73
N LYS A 486 -14.45 -44.80 15.44
CA LYS A 486 -13.74 -44.81 16.73
C LYS A 486 -12.31 -44.29 16.58
N ALA A 487 -11.58 -44.73 15.56
CA ALA A 487 -10.22 -44.27 15.28
C ALA A 487 -10.18 -42.78 14.87
N GLY A 488 -11.20 -42.31 14.14
CA GLY A 488 -11.37 -40.89 13.80
C GLY A 488 -11.54 -40.01 15.03
N VAL A 489 -12.36 -40.44 15.99
CA VAL A 489 -12.55 -39.74 17.27
C VAL A 489 -11.29 -39.79 18.13
N ALA A 490 -10.61 -40.95 18.22
CA ALA A 490 -9.34 -41.04 18.92
C ALA A 490 -8.33 -40.03 18.35
N ARG A 491 -8.20 -39.94 17.02
CA ARG A 491 -7.34 -38.94 16.37
C ARG A 491 -7.77 -37.51 16.72
N ALA A 492 -9.07 -37.23 16.72
CA ALA A 492 -9.62 -35.92 17.07
C ALA A 492 -9.27 -35.48 18.50
N LEU A 493 -9.13 -36.44 19.41
CA LEU A 493 -8.70 -36.24 20.80
C LEU A 493 -7.18 -36.16 20.97
N GLY A 494 -6.41 -36.25 19.88
CA GLY A 494 -4.95 -36.13 19.88
C GLY A 494 -4.18 -37.44 19.84
N TYR A 495 -4.85 -38.60 19.75
CA TYR A 495 -4.14 -39.87 19.61
C TYR A 495 -3.43 -39.95 18.26
N VAL A 496 -2.12 -40.24 18.29
CA VAL A 496 -1.30 -40.36 17.09
C VAL A 496 -1.10 -41.84 16.78
N GLY A 497 -1.62 -42.29 15.64
CA GLY A 497 -1.39 -43.65 15.15
C GLY A 497 0.03 -43.82 14.62
N LEU A 498 0.73 -44.84 15.10
CA LEU A 498 2.02 -45.33 14.62
C LEU A 498 1.81 -46.73 14.03
N SER A 499 2.49 -47.07 12.94
CA SER A 499 2.54 -48.46 12.49
C SER A 499 3.73 -49.15 13.16
N ASP A 500 3.51 -50.32 13.74
CA ASP A 500 4.62 -51.20 14.11
C ASP A 500 5.23 -51.88 12.86
N ASP A 501 6.36 -52.58 13.05
CA ASP A 501 7.06 -53.33 12.01
C ASP A 501 6.24 -54.50 11.42
N GLN A 502 5.11 -54.85 12.04
CA GLN A 502 4.19 -55.92 11.64
C GLN A 502 2.92 -55.39 10.96
N GLY A 503 2.77 -54.07 10.84
CA GLY A 503 1.60 -53.40 10.25
C GLY A 503 0.43 -53.19 11.22
N SER A 504 0.58 -53.50 12.51
CA SER A 504 -0.41 -53.18 13.54
C SER A 504 -0.37 -51.68 13.87
N GLN A 505 -1.54 -51.10 14.14
CA GLN A 505 -1.61 -49.72 14.59
C GLN A 505 -1.38 -49.64 16.10
N LEU A 506 -0.31 -48.97 16.48
CA LEU A 506 -0.06 -48.50 17.83
C LEU A 506 -0.61 -47.07 17.95
N TYR A 507 -0.99 -46.62 19.14
CA TYR A 507 -1.30 -45.20 19.37
C TYR A 507 -0.41 -44.63 20.45
N THR A 508 0.00 -43.37 20.27
CA THR A 508 0.54 -42.53 21.33
C THR A 508 -0.62 -41.82 22.02
N GLN A 509 -0.73 -41.99 23.34
CA GLN A 509 -1.78 -41.40 24.15
C GLN A 509 -1.49 -39.93 24.48
N PRO A 510 -2.44 -39.01 24.23
CA PRO A 510 -2.28 -37.60 24.55
C PRO A 510 -2.50 -37.33 26.05
N GLY A 511 -1.98 -36.21 26.54
CA GLY A 511 -2.27 -35.73 27.90
C GLY A 511 -3.69 -35.16 28.05
N LEU A 512 -4.16 -34.94 29.28
CA LEU A 512 -5.49 -34.34 29.53
C LEU A 512 -5.66 -32.96 28.87
N ASP A 513 -4.60 -32.14 28.85
CA ASP A 513 -4.65 -30.80 28.24
C ASP A 513 -4.77 -30.87 26.70
N GLU A 514 -4.13 -31.86 26.08
CA GLU A 514 -4.23 -32.12 24.64
C GLU A 514 -5.62 -32.66 24.29
N MET A 515 -6.18 -33.56 25.11
CA MET A 515 -7.57 -34.01 24.96
C MET A 515 -8.55 -32.85 25.13
N ALA A 516 -8.32 -31.95 26.09
CA ALA A 516 -9.15 -30.77 26.31
C ALA A 516 -9.17 -29.88 25.06
N THR A 517 -8.00 -29.69 24.46
CA THR A 517 -7.85 -29.01 23.17
C THR A 517 -8.64 -29.73 22.07
N GLY A 518 -8.58 -31.07 22.02
CA GLY A 518 -9.38 -31.90 21.12
C GLY A 518 -10.89 -31.69 21.28
N PHE A 519 -11.41 -31.63 22.50
CA PHE A 519 -12.81 -31.32 22.78
C PHE A 519 -13.18 -29.89 22.35
N TRP A 520 -12.33 -28.91 22.61
CA TRP A 520 -12.56 -27.53 22.18
C TRP A 520 -12.63 -27.41 20.64
N ARG A 521 -11.80 -28.16 19.92
CA ARG A 521 -11.93 -28.31 18.46
C ARG A 521 -13.28 -28.90 18.07
N GLY A 522 -13.73 -29.94 18.77
CA GLY A 522 -15.03 -30.57 18.54
C GLY A 522 -16.17 -29.55 18.60
N ILE A 523 -16.26 -28.79 19.69
CA ILE A 523 -17.24 -27.72 19.88
C ILE A 523 -17.17 -26.71 18.72
N SER A 524 -15.95 -26.31 18.34
CA SER A 524 -15.72 -25.37 17.24
C SER A 524 -16.17 -25.92 15.88
N TYR A 525 -16.03 -27.21 15.62
CA TYR A 525 -16.50 -27.86 14.40
C TYR A 525 -18.03 -27.98 14.34
N HIS A 526 -18.71 -28.18 15.46
CA HIS A 526 -20.17 -28.14 15.51
C HIS A 526 -20.69 -26.72 15.18
N VAL A 527 -20.05 -25.66 15.69
CA VAL A 527 -20.35 -24.28 15.25
C VAL A 527 -20.08 -24.08 13.76
N ALA A 528 -18.94 -24.57 13.27
CA ALA A 528 -18.60 -24.48 11.85
C ALA A 528 -19.65 -25.17 10.98
N ALA A 529 -20.17 -26.33 11.41
CA ALA A 529 -21.21 -27.08 10.72
C ALA A 529 -22.49 -26.27 10.57
N VAL A 530 -23.00 -25.65 11.64
CA VAL A 530 -24.15 -24.73 11.55
C VAL A 530 -23.83 -23.61 10.55
N GLY A 531 -22.64 -23.01 10.65
CA GLY A 531 -22.19 -21.94 9.77
C GLY A 531 -21.98 -22.34 8.30
N LEU A 532 -21.80 -23.63 7.99
CA LEU A 532 -21.64 -24.17 6.63
C LEU A 532 -22.97 -24.57 6.02
N LEU A 533 -23.80 -25.27 6.79
CA LEU A 533 -25.11 -25.75 6.36
C LEU A 533 -26.09 -24.59 6.12
N SER A 534 -25.91 -23.47 6.83
CA SER A 534 -26.73 -22.26 6.69
C SER A 534 -26.26 -21.27 5.62
N ARG A 535 -25.28 -21.60 4.76
CA ARG A 535 -24.75 -20.64 3.80
C ARG A 535 -25.65 -20.42 2.58
N ALA A 536 -25.71 -19.18 2.12
CA ALA A 536 -26.25 -18.83 0.82
C ALA A 536 -25.41 -17.72 0.15
N ASN A 537 -25.63 -17.50 -1.14
CA ASN A 537 -25.02 -16.42 -1.93
C ASN A 537 -26.07 -15.46 -2.53
N ASP A 538 -27.25 -15.40 -1.92
CA ASP A 538 -28.41 -14.64 -2.41
C ASP A 538 -28.47 -13.20 -1.85
N THR A 539 -27.63 -12.88 -0.86
CA THR A 539 -27.66 -11.60 -0.15
C THR A 539 -26.42 -10.76 -0.45
N SER A 540 -26.64 -9.51 -0.87
CA SER A 540 -25.59 -8.52 -1.11
C SER A 540 -25.29 -7.70 0.15
N TYR A 541 -24.01 -7.47 0.43
CA TYR A 541 -23.56 -6.67 1.58
C TYR A 541 -22.66 -5.52 1.14
N PRO A 542 -22.79 -4.34 1.76
CA PRO A 542 -21.83 -3.27 1.59
C PRO A 542 -20.48 -3.68 2.18
N ALA A 543 -19.42 -3.43 1.42
CA ALA A 543 -18.05 -3.74 1.79
C ALA A 543 -17.13 -2.59 1.39
N VAL A 544 -15.94 -2.58 1.98
CA VAL A 544 -14.88 -1.64 1.68
C VAL A 544 -13.68 -2.42 1.16
N GLN A 545 -13.28 -2.14 -0.07
CA GLN A 545 -12.06 -2.64 -0.64
C GLN A 545 -10.92 -1.67 -0.31
N SER A 546 -9.90 -2.16 0.37
CA SER A 546 -8.67 -1.41 0.63
C SER A 546 -7.61 -1.84 -0.39
N SER A 547 -7.13 -0.91 -1.21
CA SER A 547 -6.00 -1.15 -2.10
C SER A 547 -4.89 -0.11 -1.91
N LEU A 548 -3.67 -0.47 -2.28
CA LEU A 548 -2.53 0.45 -2.27
C LEU A 548 -2.48 1.19 -3.61
N SER A 549 -2.50 2.52 -3.55
CA SER A 549 -2.33 3.38 -4.72
C SER A 549 -1.22 4.39 -4.50
N ALA A 550 -0.42 4.63 -5.55
CA ALA A 550 0.64 5.63 -5.54
C ALA A 550 0.01 6.99 -5.88
N VAL A 551 -0.03 7.90 -4.90
CA VAL A 551 -0.70 9.19 -5.05
C VAL A 551 0.23 10.33 -4.63
N HIS A 552 0.00 11.52 -5.18
CA HIS A 552 0.65 12.71 -4.65
C HIS A 552 0.08 13.05 -3.26
N VAL A 553 0.96 13.22 -2.28
CA VAL A 553 0.61 13.68 -0.93
C VAL A 553 1.24 15.05 -0.72
N ARG A 554 0.52 15.95 -0.05
CA ARG A 554 1.04 17.30 0.24
C ARG A 554 1.78 17.32 1.57
N GLU A 555 3.09 17.54 1.52
CA GLU A 555 3.90 17.83 2.70
C GLU A 555 3.86 19.33 3.01
N TRP A 556 3.02 19.71 3.99
CA TRP A 556 2.69 21.11 4.27
C TRP A 556 3.92 22.02 4.49
N ARG A 557 4.95 21.52 5.20
CA ARG A 557 6.16 22.29 5.50
C ARG A 557 6.90 22.72 4.23
N PHE A 558 7.06 21.79 3.28
CA PHE A 558 7.70 22.07 1.99
C PHE A 558 6.77 22.86 1.07
N ALA A 559 5.45 22.62 1.11
CA ALA A 559 4.48 23.39 0.32
C ALA A 559 4.50 24.88 0.66
N VAL A 560 4.48 25.22 1.96
CA VAL A 560 4.61 26.62 2.41
C VAL A 560 5.95 27.22 1.96
N GLY A 561 7.05 26.47 2.07
CA GLY A 561 8.36 26.89 1.58
C GLY A 561 8.38 27.17 0.07
N ALA A 562 7.78 26.27 -0.73
CA ALA A 562 7.68 26.44 -2.18
C ALA A 562 6.85 27.69 -2.53
N TYR A 563 5.71 27.91 -1.87
CA TYR A 563 4.87 29.10 -2.09
C TYR A 563 5.58 30.39 -1.71
N ALA A 564 6.32 30.41 -0.60
CA ALA A 564 7.12 31.55 -0.20
C ALA A 564 8.22 31.86 -1.22
N LEU A 565 8.90 30.83 -1.75
CA LEU A 565 9.90 31.01 -2.81
C LEU A 565 9.30 31.51 -4.12
N PHE A 566 8.12 31.01 -4.54
CA PHE A 566 7.41 31.53 -5.70
C PHE A 566 7.02 33.00 -5.54
N ALA A 567 6.49 33.37 -4.36
CA ALA A 567 6.12 34.76 -4.07
C ALA A 567 7.35 35.67 -4.08
N LEU A 568 8.46 35.23 -3.47
CA LEU A 568 9.73 35.96 -3.46
C LEU A 568 10.30 36.11 -4.89
N TRP A 569 10.34 35.03 -5.66
CA TRP A 569 10.79 35.04 -7.06
C TRP A 569 9.96 36.00 -7.91
N LEU A 570 8.64 35.93 -7.81
CA LEU A 570 7.73 36.80 -8.57
C LEU A 570 7.89 38.27 -8.16
N LEU A 571 7.97 38.55 -6.86
CA LEU A 571 8.19 39.91 -6.34
C LEU A 571 9.50 40.49 -6.87
N LEU A 572 10.60 39.74 -6.80
CA LEU A 572 11.91 40.18 -7.28
C LEU A 572 11.90 40.42 -8.80
N LEU A 573 11.29 39.53 -9.58
CA LEU A 573 11.14 39.72 -11.02
C LEU A 573 10.34 40.97 -11.35
N VAL A 574 9.20 41.18 -10.70
CA VAL A 574 8.36 42.37 -10.93
C VAL A 574 9.14 43.64 -10.56
N LEU A 575 9.85 43.66 -9.43
CA LEU A 575 10.66 44.80 -9.01
C LEU A 575 11.80 45.12 -9.98
N LEU A 576 12.53 44.08 -10.44
CA LEU A 576 13.60 44.23 -11.42
C LEU A 576 13.07 44.70 -12.77
N THR A 577 11.97 44.11 -13.23
CA THR A 577 11.32 44.50 -14.49
C THR A 577 10.81 45.94 -14.41
N ALA A 578 10.08 46.31 -13.36
CA ALA A 578 9.53 47.67 -13.20
C ALA A 578 10.63 48.75 -13.12
N ARG A 579 11.76 48.45 -12.46
CA ARG A 579 12.87 49.41 -12.32
C ARG A 579 13.71 49.54 -13.59
N SER A 580 13.94 48.44 -14.27
CA SER A 580 14.97 48.36 -15.31
C SER A 580 14.42 48.11 -16.70
N PHE A 581 13.14 47.79 -16.92
CA PHE A 581 12.61 47.56 -18.27
C PHE A 581 12.49 48.88 -19.07
N ARG A 582 13.48 49.14 -19.92
CA ARG A 582 13.58 50.32 -20.79
C ARG A 582 13.98 49.89 -22.21
N PRO A 583 13.79 50.73 -23.24
CA PRO A 583 14.35 50.48 -24.57
C PRO A 583 15.85 50.16 -24.49
N THR A 584 16.31 49.19 -25.28
CA THR A 584 17.73 48.75 -25.30
C THR A 584 18.25 48.68 -26.73
N PHE A 585 19.55 48.53 -26.87
CA PHE A 585 20.20 48.28 -28.16
C PHE A 585 20.39 46.79 -28.47
N ALA A 586 20.14 45.90 -27.50
CA ALA A 586 20.25 44.45 -27.66
C ALA A 586 19.11 43.72 -26.94
N GLY A 587 18.82 42.50 -27.41
CA GLY A 587 17.80 41.60 -26.85
C GLY A 587 18.23 40.86 -25.58
N GLY A 588 19.53 40.82 -25.27
CA GLY A 588 20.10 40.17 -24.09
C GLY A 588 21.52 40.66 -23.83
N PHE A 589 21.98 40.50 -22.58
CA PHE A 589 23.34 40.81 -22.17
C PHE A 589 24.17 39.53 -22.26
N ASP A 590 25.12 39.50 -23.21
CA ASP A 590 25.99 38.36 -23.49
C ASP A 590 27.46 38.80 -23.65
N SER A 591 28.36 37.83 -23.75
CA SER A 591 29.80 38.08 -23.87
C SER A 591 30.17 38.84 -25.14
N TYR A 592 29.41 38.68 -26.23
CA TYR A 592 29.62 39.43 -27.46
C TYR A 592 29.32 40.92 -27.26
N LEU A 593 28.22 41.24 -26.56
CA LEU A 593 27.87 42.61 -26.25
C LEU A 593 28.93 43.27 -25.36
N THR A 594 29.44 42.54 -24.36
CA THR A 594 30.55 43.02 -23.53
C THR A 594 31.81 43.24 -24.36
N ALA A 595 32.19 42.31 -25.24
CA ALA A 595 33.34 42.50 -26.13
C ALA A 595 33.19 43.76 -26.99
N LYS A 596 31.96 44.04 -27.47
CA LYS A 596 31.67 45.27 -28.21
C LYS A 596 31.76 46.54 -27.34
N LEU A 597 31.37 46.46 -26.07
CA LEU A 597 31.56 47.57 -25.11
C LEU A 597 33.05 47.81 -24.81
N VAL A 598 33.83 46.73 -24.71
CA VAL A 598 35.29 46.77 -24.50
C VAL A 598 36.00 47.37 -25.72
N GLN A 599 35.52 47.11 -26.94
CA GLN A 599 36.07 47.75 -28.16
C GLN A 599 36.06 49.29 -28.08
N HIS A 600 35.11 49.88 -27.36
CA HIS A 600 35.04 51.33 -27.16
C HIS A 600 35.99 51.86 -26.06
N ASN A 601 36.63 50.96 -25.29
CA ASN A 601 37.61 51.28 -24.26
C ASN A 601 38.82 50.32 -24.38
N PRO A 602 39.68 50.47 -25.40
CA PRO A 602 40.71 49.49 -25.73
C PRO A 602 41.74 49.28 -24.60
N GLY A 603 41.94 50.27 -23.72
CA GLY A 603 42.82 50.17 -22.55
C GLY A 603 42.51 48.99 -21.63
N LEU A 604 41.27 48.48 -21.60
CA LEU A 604 40.90 47.27 -20.84
C LEU A 604 41.65 46.00 -21.28
N VAL A 605 42.16 45.97 -22.52
CA VAL A 605 42.77 44.78 -23.16
C VAL A 605 44.24 45.00 -23.52
N GLU A 606 44.71 46.25 -23.53
CA GLU A 606 46.06 46.59 -24.03
C GLU A 606 47.20 46.27 -23.04
N GLU A 607 46.96 46.24 -21.72
CA GLU A 607 48.06 46.23 -20.72
C GLU A 607 48.33 44.87 -20.03
N SER A 608 47.55 43.81 -20.24
CA SER A 608 47.63 42.59 -19.40
C SER A 608 47.26 41.28 -20.11
N CYS A 609 48.24 40.38 -20.26
CA CYS A 609 47.97 38.96 -20.51
C CYS A 609 47.63 38.27 -19.18
N GLY A 610 46.36 37.93 -18.95
CA GLY A 610 45.93 37.29 -17.71
C GLY A 610 44.41 37.11 -17.60
N GLY A 611 43.97 36.53 -16.48
CA GLY A 611 42.54 36.40 -16.17
C GLY A 611 41.94 37.71 -15.63
N LEU A 612 40.61 37.78 -15.54
CA LEU A 612 39.92 38.98 -15.02
C LEU A 612 40.40 39.39 -13.61
N ALA A 613 40.86 38.43 -12.80
CA ALA A 613 41.36 38.68 -11.46
C ALA A 613 42.72 39.40 -11.40
N THR A 614 43.50 39.39 -12.48
CA THR A 614 44.83 40.02 -12.55
C THR A 614 44.81 41.35 -13.31
N ASN A 615 43.65 41.77 -13.84
CA ASN A 615 43.49 43.02 -14.57
C ASN A 615 43.07 44.14 -13.60
N GLU A 616 43.98 45.07 -13.30
CA GLU A 616 43.70 46.21 -12.41
C GLU A 616 42.69 47.19 -13.02
N ILE A 617 42.70 47.37 -14.34
CA ILE A 617 41.76 48.25 -15.07
C ILE A 617 40.33 47.71 -14.97
N ALA A 618 40.14 46.40 -14.86
CA ALA A 618 38.83 45.80 -14.63
C ALA A 618 38.21 46.18 -13.27
N LYS A 619 39.00 46.67 -12.31
CA LYS A 619 38.52 47.14 -11.00
C LYS A 619 38.02 48.59 -11.04
N GLU A 620 38.31 49.33 -12.11
CA GLU A 620 37.85 50.70 -12.27
C GLU A 620 36.33 50.77 -12.38
N SER A 621 35.79 51.94 -12.01
CA SER A 621 34.35 52.17 -12.03
C SER A 621 33.79 52.07 -13.44
N PHE A 622 32.72 51.30 -13.62
CA PHE A 622 32.01 51.26 -14.89
C PHE A 622 31.07 52.47 -15.01
N GLY A 623 31.18 53.16 -16.15
CA GLY A 623 30.34 54.29 -16.50
C GLY A 623 28.91 53.90 -16.91
N THR A 624 28.13 54.87 -17.38
CA THR A 624 26.82 54.58 -17.98
C THR A 624 26.92 54.47 -19.49
N VAL A 625 26.16 53.54 -20.06
CA VAL A 625 26.05 53.40 -21.52
C VAL A 625 24.99 54.37 -22.03
N ARG A 626 25.37 55.25 -22.96
CA ARG A 626 24.46 56.20 -23.62
C ARG A 626 24.64 56.17 -25.12
N SER A 627 23.59 56.54 -25.84
CA SER A 627 23.71 56.90 -27.25
C SER A 627 24.27 58.31 -27.35
N ASP A 628 25.31 58.52 -28.15
CA ASP A 628 25.73 59.85 -28.58
C ASP A 628 24.75 60.46 -29.60
N GLU A 629 25.02 61.71 -29.99
CA GLU A 629 24.23 62.46 -30.98
C GLU A 629 24.19 61.78 -32.36
N ASN A 630 25.16 60.90 -32.65
CA ASN A 630 25.27 60.14 -33.90
C ASN A 630 24.65 58.73 -33.78
N GLY A 631 23.97 58.42 -32.67
CA GLY A 631 23.39 57.09 -32.41
C GLY A 631 24.40 56.05 -31.93
N ARG A 632 25.69 56.39 -31.79
CA ARG A 632 26.73 55.44 -31.38
C ARG A 632 26.65 55.20 -29.88
N ILE A 633 26.92 53.96 -29.50
CA ILE A 633 26.93 53.53 -28.10
C ILE A 633 28.26 53.92 -27.50
N VAL A 634 28.26 54.75 -26.44
CA VAL A 634 29.46 55.20 -25.75
C VAL A 634 29.32 54.94 -24.25
N VAL A 635 30.42 54.53 -23.61
CA VAL A 635 30.52 54.41 -22.16
C VAL A 635 31.06 55.73 -21.61
N ARG A 636 30.32 56.36 -20.69
CA ARG A 636 30.69 57.65 -20.06
C ARG A 636 30.87 57.52 -18.56
#